data_AF-A0A1J4MDH3-F1
#
_entry.id   AF-A0A1J4MDH3-F1
#
_cell.length_a   1.000
_cell.length_b   1.000
_cell.length_c   1.000
_cell.angle_alpha   90.00
_cell.angle_beta   90.00
_cell.angle_gamma   90.00
#
_symmetry.space_group_name_H-M   'P 1'
#
loop_
_entity.id
_entity.type
_entity.pdbx_description
1 polymer ?
#
loop_
_entity_poly.entity_id
_entity_poly.type
_entity_poly.pdbx_seq_one_letter_code
_entity_poly.pdbx_strand_id
1 'polypeptide(L)'
;MSELPKVETITQYITDVCGTRIEDNLVINYIANIVYSEIQSTKGKLSWQNLEDMISLYLFNYGDIENTKEIIDKLFEMLDLNQDDLDNKDDDIFKLVEPIKIDSTHCDSNQHLLYDPLLGVEKIRSGNFNTNIPITESIKLQKAAAKQKEKQLRLLKQWEKQKLEIPVPVCHHPINRDRQKVTDINIPNITIFIAGRSLLNDASLKLSLKHKYGLIGRNGIGKSTLLTYIVRREIPNIPIDVSITCVEQELHFKENENVIECVLSIDVERSSLLKEEKELLTSLNQKNLKDNQDNNPENDRLTWIYNRLTEIDAYKAENKASVILVGLGFTQEMQKQPISKLSGGWRMRVALARAIYANPDILLLDEPTNHLDILAVTWLEKFLKDWDKTCIIVSHSRDFLNQVCTDIIHFSDNNLKYYKGNYDTFERTRSNELKLRMKQIEQQVTEKERIQRFIDRFRCNASRANQVQSRIKLLEKLPMLDEIQSDPNVVFNFNSMDSSYDNNISSKSDNKCDIISLIECIDVGFVYKNKKDEVSNFVNKPIVENFNMNIHNNSRIAICGGNGSGKTTILRLIMGLLTPTTGIIKRDPKVRIGYFAQHHIESLDLTLNSVQQLQTKYPHSNISDEDARNFLAQFGISGMLALEPLYILSGGQKSRVAIAIMAYLNPHILILDEPTNHLDLDAIQALILALNSFNGGVIIVSHDSHLISCVADSIWHIDHYKKTLTEFKGGDFNLYKKRIIKSNI
;
A
#
# COMPACT_ATOMS: atom_id res chain seq x y z
N MET A 1 33.26 -3.15 48.14
CA MET A 1 33.68 -4.45 47.58
C MET A 1 33.75 -5.46 48.72
N SER A 2 32.67 -6.20 48.96
CA SER A 2 32.64 -7.56 49.54
C SER A 2 31.20 -7.92 49.98
N GLU A 3 30.25 -7.97 49.04
CA GLU A 3 28.93 -8.63 49.26
C GLU A 3 28.19 -8.93 47.94
N LEU A 4 28.93 -9.18 46.85
CA LEU A 4 28.38 -9.66 45.58
C LEU A 4 27.96 -11.15 45.53
N PRO A 5 28.31 -12.08 46.46
CA PRO A 5 28.06 -13.50 46.21
C PRO A 5 26.59 -13.93 46.37
N LYS A 6 25.69 -13.07 46.90
CA LYS A 6 24.27 -13.41 47.10
C LYS A 6 23.38 -13.14 45.88
N VAL A 7 23.65 -12.09 45.10
CA VAL A 7 22.81 -11.74 43.93
C VAL A 7 23.02 -12.76 42.81
N GLU A 8 24.27 -13.17 42.57
CA GLU A 8 24.60 -14.19 41.56
C GLU A 8 23.92 -15.54 41.86
N THR A 9 23.86 -15.96 43.14
CA THR A 9 23.19 -17.20 43.55
C THR A 9 21.68 -17.15 43.31
N ILE A 10 21.05 -16.01 43.59
CA ILE A 10 19.61 -15.79 43.36
C ILE A 10 19.29 -15.83 41.87
N THR A 11 20.07 -15.12 41.04
CA THR A 11 19.88 -15.15 39.58
C THR A 11 20.07 -16.54 39.01
N GLN A 12 21.07 -17.30 39.49
CA GLN A 12 21.37 -18.65 39.01
C GLN A 12 20.25 -19.65 39.36
N TYR A 13 19.63 -19.50 40.54
CA TYR A 13 18.47 -20.31 40.93
C TYR A 13 17.21 -19.98 40.12
N ILE A 14 16.90 -18.70 39.92
CA ILE A 14 15.74 -18.28 39.12
C ILE A 14 15.89 -18.76 37.67
N THR A 15 17.10 -18.74 37.12
CA THR A 15 17.36 -19.30 35.78
C THR A 15 17.20 -20.81 35.70
N ASP A 16 17.55 -21.55 36.75
CA ASP A 16 17.39 -23.02 36.80
C ASP A 16 15.92 -23.43 36.92
N VAL A 17 15.07 -22.62 37.57
CA VAL A 17 13.64 -22.88 37.74
C VAL A 17 12.82 -22.48 36.50
N CYS A 18 13.16 -21.36 35.85
CA CYS A 18 12.38 -20.83 34.72
C CYS A 18 12.76 -21.41 33.34
N GLY A 19 13.95 -22.02 33.20
CA GLY A 19 14.42 -22.57 31.92
C GLY A 19 14.84 -21.48 30.91
N THR A 20 15.79 -21.82 30.04
CA THR A 20 16.65 -20.81 29.37
C THR A 20 16.09 -20.19 28.08
N ARG A 21 15.96 -18.85 28.02
CA ARG A 21 16.39 -18.01 26.88
C ARG A 21 17.28 -16.85 27.36
N ILE A 22 18.18 -16.39 26.49
CA ILE A 22 19.21 -15.38 26.79
C ILE A 22 18.61 -14.01 27.18
N GLU A 23 17.41 -13.70 26.69
CA GLU A 23 16.67 -12.47 27.02
C GLU A 23 16.14 -12.48 28.46
N ASP A 24 15.90 -13.67 29.03
CA ASP A 24 15.38 -13.84 30.39
C ASP A 24 16.43 -13.47 31.44
N ASN A 25 17.73 -13.70 31.16
CA ASN A 25 18.82 -13.36 32.09
C ASN A 25 18.95 -11.87 32.36
N LEU A 26 18.67 -11.00 31.39
CA LEU A 26 18.74 -9.55 31.59
C LEU A 26 17.58 -9.03 32.44
N VAL A 27 16.38 -9.59 32.23
CA VAL A 27 15.18 -9.25 32.98
C VAL A 27 15.28 -9.77 34.41
N ILE A 28 15.76 -11.00 34.60
CA ILE A 28 15.98 -11.61 35.92
C ILE A 28 17.05 -10.84 36.70
N ASN A 29 18.17 -10.46 36.06
CA ASN A 29 19.19 -9.61 36.69
C ASN A 29 18.66 -8.21 37.03
N TYR A 30 17.77 -7.65 36.19
CA TYR A 30 17.16 -6.35 36.45
C TYR A 30 16.20 -6.39 37.64
N ILE A 31 15.36 -7.42 37.73
CA ILE A 31 14.46 -7.66 38.86
C ILE A 31 15.25 -7.88 40.15
N ALA A 32 16.30 -8.72 40.12
CA ALA A 32 17.15 -8.97 41.29
C ALA A 32 17.84 -7.70 41.80
N ASN A 33 18.31 -6.84 40.90
CA ASN A 33 18.94 -5.57 41.27
C ASN A 33 17.94 -4.55 41.82
N ILE A 34 16.71 -4.49 41.30
CA ILE A 34 15.65 -3.62 41.83
C ILE A 34 15.27 -4.05 43.24
N VAL A 35 14.97 -5.34 43.43
CA VAL A 35 14.59 -5.89 44.73
C VAL A 35 15.70 -5.65 45.75
N TYR A 36 16.96 -5.87 45.37
CA TYR A 36 18.11 -5.59 46.22
C TYR A 36 18.24 -4.08 46.55
N SER A 37 18.02 -3.20 45.58
CA SER A 37 18.05 -1.74 45.79
C SER A 37 16.93 -1.26 46.72
N GLU A 38 15.74 -1.86 46.63
CA GLU A 38 14.61 -1.53 47.50
C GLU A 38 14.82 -2.03 48.93
N ILE A 39 15.38 -3.23 49.10
CA ILE A 39 15.76 -3.78 50.41
C ILE A 39 16.81 -2.88 51.09
N GLN A 40 17.82 -2.40 50.34
CA GLN A 40 18.80 -1.46 50.87
C GLN A 40 18.19 -0.09 51.19
N SER A 41 17.26 0.40 50.37
CA SER A 41 16.66 1.73 50.55
C SER A 41 15.68 1.81 51.73
N THR A 42 15.00 0.71 52.07
CA THR A 42 13.90 0.69 53.05
C THR A 42 14.30 0.22 54.45
N LYS A 43 15.59 -0.09 54.70
CA LYS A 43 16.09 -0.64 55.98
C LYS A 43 15.20 -1.78 56.53
N GLY A 44 14.78 -2.70 55.66
CA GLY A 44 14.07 -3.91 56.07
C GLY A 44 12.56 -3.78 56.32
N LYS A 45 11.91 -2.68 55.89
CA LYS A 45 10.43 -2.59 55.91
C LYS A 45 9.86 -2.73 54.51
N LEU A 46 9.76 -3.97 54.03
CA LEU A 46 9.00 -4.30 52.82
C LEU A 46 7.81 -5.20 53.19
N SER A 47 6.59 -4.82 52.79
CA SER A 47 5.42 -5.66 53.02
C SER A 47 5.32 -6.77 51.98
N TRP A 48 4.87 -7.95 52.41
CA TRP A 48 4.70 -9.15 51.59
C TRP A 48 3.87 -8.88 50.32
N GLN A 49 2.81 -8.07 50.46
CA GLN A 49 1.90 -7.72 49.37
C GLN A 49 2.54 -6.86 48.28
N ASN A 50 3.44 -5.93 48.63
CA ASN A 50 4.05 -5.04 47.65
C ASN A 50 5.05 -5.79 46.75
N LEU A 51 5.77 -6.77 47.30
CA LEU A 51 6.69 -7.62 46.54
C LEU A 51 5.92 -8.61 45.65
N GLU A 52 4.85 -9.21 46.17
CA GLU A 52 3.99 -10.12 45.41
C GLU A 52 3.35 -9.39 44.22
N ASP A 53 2.82 -8.18 44.41
CA ASP A 53 2.23 -7.36 43.35
C ASP A 53 3.26 -6.94 42.28
N MET A 54 4.49 -6.61 42.69
CA MET A 54 5.53 -6.17 41.76
C MET A 54 6.07 -7.33 40.92
N ILE A 55 6.37 -8.46 41.54
CA ILE A 55 6.89 -9.65 40.87
C ILE A 55 5.82 -10.27 39.98
N SER A 56 4.56 -10.30 40.44
CA SER A 56 3.44 -10.81 39.65
C SER A 56 3.15 -9.94 38.42
N LEU A 57 3.27 -8.61 38.49
CA LEU A 57 3.13 -7.73 37.33
C LEU A 57 4.15 -8.03 36.21
N TYR A 58 5.38 -8.41 36.55
CA TYR A 58 6.41 -8.75 35.57
C TYR A 58 6.28 -10.17 35.04
N LEU A 59 5.98 -11.15 35.90
CA LEU A 59 5.79 -12.55 35.50
C LEU A 59 4.47 -12.78 34.74
N PHE A 60 3.44 -11.95 34.96
CA PHE A 60 2.17 -11.99 34.22
C PHE A 60 2.35 -11.71 32.72
N ASN A 61 3.33 -10.88 32.34
CA ASN A 61 3.67 -10.66 30.92
C ASN A 61 4.34 -11.88 30.26
N TYR A 62 4.83 -12.84 31.05
CA TYR A 62 5.60 -14.00 30.59
C TYR A 62 4.84 -15.35 30.67
N GLY A 63 3.70 -15.42 31.37
CA GLY A 63 2.73 -16.50 31.22
C GLY A 63 2.81 -17.69 32.18
N ASP A 64 3.75 -17.71 33.13
CA ASP A 64 3.86 -18.77 34.16
C ASP A 64 3.42 -18.25 35.53
N ILE A 65 2.15 -18.47 35.87
CA ILE A 65 1.53 -17.98 37.12
C ILE A 65 1.69 -18.99 38.27
N GLU A 66 1.87 -20.29 37.97
CA GLU A 66 1.79 -21.37 38.97
C GLU A 66 3.00 -21.46 39.90
N ASN A 67 4.20 -21.02 39.48
CA ASN A 67 5.44 -21.12 40.28
C ASN A 67 5.81 -19.85 41.07
N THR A 68 4.95 -18.82 41.03
CA THR A 68 5.24 -17.49 41.60
C THR A 68 5.43 -17.52 43.12
N LYS A 69 4.61 -18.29 43.84
CA LYS A 69 4.67 -18.38 45.31
C LYS A 69 5.91 -19.12 45.82
N GLU A 70 6.31 -20.22 45.16
CA GLU A 70 7.52 -20.97 45.53
C GLU A 70 8.81 -20.15 45.36
N ILE A 71 8.86 -19.29 44.34
CA ILE A 71 10.01 -18.40 44.10
C ILE A 71 10.09 -17.31 45.17
N ILE A 72 8.94 -16.77 45.59
CA ILE A 72 8.86 -15.74 46.63
C ILE A 72 9.25 -16.31 48.00
N ASP A 73 8.74 -17.48 48.38
CA ASP A 73 9.03 -18.10 49.69
C ASP A 73 10.53 -18.36 49.89
N LYS A 74 11.23 -18.88 48.88
CA LYS A 74 12.68 -19.14 48.95
C LYS A 74 13.55 -17.89 48.84
N LEU A 75 13.08 -16.84 48.15
CA LEU A 75 13.77 -15.55 48.12
C LEU A 75 13.84 -14.93 49.54
N PHE A 76 12.75 -15.05 50.31
CA PHE A 76 12.72 -14.60 51.70
C PHE A 76 13.60 -15.48 52.62
N GLU A 77 13.65 -16.79 52.40
CA GLU A 77 14.52 -17.72 53.13
C GLU A 77 16.02 -17.44 52.88
N MET A 78 16.41 -17.11 51.64
CA MET A 78 17.80 -16.76 51.30
C MET A 78 18.24 -15.38 51.83
N LEU A 79 17.29 -14.51 52.13
CA LEU A 79 17.54 -13.13 52.58
C LEU A 79 17.52 -12.97 54.12
N ASP A 80 17.29 -14.04 54.89
CA ASP A 80 17.27 -14.05 56.37
C ASP A 80 16.33 -12.96 56.97
N LEU A 81 15.15 -12.77 56.38
CA LEU A 81 14.13 -11.85 56.89
C LEU A 81 13.10 -12.62 57.73
N ASN A 82 13.04 -12.33 59.04
CA ASN A 82 12.07 -12.93 59.94
C ASN A 82 10.64 -12.43 59.63
N GLN A 83 9.66 -13.34 59.60
CA GLN A 83 8.23 -13.03 59.38
C GLN A 83 7.60 -12.14 60.46
N ASP A 84 8.27 -11.91 61.60
CA ASP A 84 7.67 -11.29 62.78
C ASP A 84 7.83 -9.75 62.89
N ASP A 85 8.48 -9.08 61.93
CA ASP A 85 8.54 -7.60 61.89
C ASP A 85 7.40 -6.95 61.05
N LEU A 86 6.37 -7.73 60.70
CA LEU A 86 5.34 -7.33 59.74
C LEU A 86 4.04 -6.76 60.33
N ASP A 87 3.83 -6.81 61.63
CA ASP A 87 2.62 -6.24 62.23
C ASP A 87 3.00 -5.04 63.10
N ASN A 88 2.82 -3.82 62.57
CA ASN A 88 2.15 -2.71 63.28
C ASN A 88 2.25 -1.36 62.53
N LYS A 89 1.07 -0.77 62.29
CA LYS A 89 0.69 0.63 62.02
C LYS A 89 0.47 1.05 60.55
N ASP A 90 -0.81 1.08 60.21
CA ASP A 90 -1.46 1.66 59.02
C ASP A 90 -1.43 3.20 58.90
N ASP A 91 -0.62 3.95 59.68
CA ASP A 91 -0.87 5.40 59.85
C ASP A 91 0.16 6.39 59.25
N ASP A 92 1.18 5.97 58.49
CA ASP A 92 2.22 6.91 57.99
C ASP A 92 2.27 7.10 56.45
N ILE A 93 1.17 6.84 55.72
CA ILE A 93 1.11 7.02 54.25
C ILE A 93 1.10 8.50 53.82
N PHE A 94 0.90 9.46 54.72
CA PHE A 94 0.76 10.89 54.35
C PHE A 94 2.04 11.74 54.41
N LYS A 95 3.21 11.19 54.78
CA LYS A 95 4.46 11.98 54.91
C LYS A 95 5.57 11.70 53.89
N LEU A 96 5.37 10.80 52.94
CA LEU A 96 6.36 10.48 51.90
C LEU A 96 6.03 11.09 50.51
N VAL A 97 5.03 11.97 50.41
CA VAL A 97 4.67 12.68 49.17
C VAL A 97 5.34 14.07 49.08
N GLU A 98 6.56 14.20 49.56
CA GLU A 98 7.44 15.29 49.13
C GLU A 98 8.48 14.72 48.15
N PRO A 99 8.50 15.17 46.88
CA PRO A 99 9.43 14.63 45.90
C PRO A 99 10.86 15.06 46.27
N ILE A 100 11.72 14.06 46.50
CA ILE A 100 13.17 14.24 46.58
C ILE A 100 13.64 14.77 45.22
N LYS A 101 14.13 16.00 45.19
CA LYS A 101 14.91 16.51 44.04
C LYS A 101 16.22 15.72 44.00
N ILE A 102 16.39 14.89 42.98
CA ILE A 102 17.69 14.28 42.67
C ILE A 102 18.35 15.18 41.62
N ASP A 103 19.43 15.85 42.03
CA ASP A 103 20.29 16.61 41.14
C ASP A 103 21.04 15.69 40.17
N SER A 104 21.14 16.13 38.93
CA SER A 104 21.79 15.47 37.82
C SER A 104 23.31 15.56 37.93
N THR A 105 23.98 14.51 38.39
CA THR A 105 25.41 14.30 38.12
C THR A 105 25.71 12.81 38.00
N HIS A 106 26.29 12.43 36.85
CA HIS A 106 26.75 11.09 36.44
C HIS A 106 25.78 10.24 35.62
N CYS A 107 25.67 10.60 34.34
CA CYS A 107 25.49 9.65 33.24
C CYS A 107 26.10 10.27 31.97
N ASP A 108 27.42 10.35 31.93
CA ASP A 108 28.18 10.48 30.67
C ASP A 108 28.74 9.09 30.34
N SER A 109 28.18 8.46 29.31
CA SER A 109 28.93 7.84 28.19
C SER A 109 28.00 6.94 27.36
N ASN A 110 27.95 7.24 26.06
CA ASN A 110 27.45 6.39 24.97
C ASN A 110 25.92 6.12 24.90
N GLN A 111 25.15 7.12 24.49
CA GLN A 111 23.93 6.90 23.69
C GLN A 111 23.94 7.80 22.45
N HIS A 112 24.11 7.19 21.29
CA HIS A 112 23.94 7.86 20.00
C HIS A 112 22.47 8.31 19.87
N LEU A 113 22.29 9.62 19.90
CA LEU A 113 21.02 10.31 19.67
C LEU A 113 20.49 10.02 18.25
N LEU A 114 19.34 9.34 18.15
CA LEU A 114 18.52 9.29 16.94
C LEU A 114 17.61 10.53 16.94
N TYR A 115 17.99 11.54 16.16
CA TYR A 115 17.13 12.63 15.75
C TYR A 115 16.27 12.12 14.58
N ASP A 116 14.96 12.02 14.75
CA ASP A 116 14.04 11.65 13.65
C ASP A 116 13.51 12.93 12.97
N PRO A 117 13.96 13.26 11.74
CA PRO A 117 13.63 14.53 11.09
C PRO A 117 12.17 14.63 10.64
N LEU A 118 11.42 13.52 10.64
CA LEU A 118 10.00 13.50 10.30
C LEU A 118 9.10 14.11 11.37
N LEU A 119 9.59 14.20 12.61
CA LEU A 119 8.76 14.49 13.77
C LEU A 119 8.81 15.96 14.20
N GLY A 120 9.77 16.77 13.73
CA GLY A 120 9.95 18.13 14.27
C GLY A 120 10.13 18.15 15.80
N VAL A 121 10.55 17.02 16.38
CA VAL A 121 10.67 16.82 17.81
C VAL A 121 12.04 17.34 18.23
N GLU A 122 12.09 18.56 18.74
CA GLU A 122 13.05 18.86 19.80
C GLU A 122 12.86 17.82 20.90
N LYS A 123 13.99 17.31 21.45
CA LYS A 123 14.06 16.37 22.58
C LYS A 123 12.77 16.36 23.39
N ILE A 124 12.21 15.17 23.63
CA ILE A 124 11.31 14.93 24.75
C ILE A 124 12.07 15.37 26.01
N ARG A 125 11.95 16.66 26.38
CA ARG A 125 11.81 17.01 27.78
C ARG A 125 10.61 16.19 28.18
N SER A 126 10.84 15.18 29.01
CA SER A 126 9.81 14.49 29.78
C SER A 126 8.69 15.48 30.04
N GLY A 127 7.64 15.38 29.24
CA GLY A 127 6.55 16.34 29.28
C GLY A 127 6.00 16.23 30.68
N ASN A 128 6.00 17.34 31.41
CA ASN A 128 5.19 17.45 32.60
C ASN A 128 3.79 16.98 32.20
N PHE A 129 3.36 15.83 32.72
CA PHE A 129 1.97 15.39 32.64
C PHE A 129 1.15 16.33 33.51
N ASN A 130 0.92 17.55 33.03
CA ASN A 130 -0.16 18.41 33.49
C ASN A 130 -1.45 17.99 32.78
N THR A 131 -1.80 16.71 32.91
CA THR A 131 -3.17 16.24 32.72
C THR A 131 -3.70 15.95 34.11
N ASN A 132 -4.76 16.64 34.54
CA ASN A 132 -5.48 16.43 35.81
C ASN A 132 -6.16 15.03 35.88
N ILE A 133 -5.66 14.03 35.16
CA ILE A 133 -6.23 12.70 35.04
C ILE A 133 -5.42 11.79 35.98
N PRO A 134 -6.06 11.18 37.00
CA PRO A 134 -5.38 10.26 37.90
C PRO A 134 -4.78 9.07 37.14
N ILE A 135 -3.62 8.59 37.60
CA ILE A 135 -2.87 7.47 36.98
C ILE A 135 -3.78 6.24 36.77
N THR A 136 -4.70 5.98 37.70
CA THR A 136 -5.68 4.89 37.61
C THR A 136 -6.67 5.04 36.45
N GLU A 137 -7.08 6.25 36.09
CA GLU A 137 -7.94 6.51 34.94
C GLU A 137 -7.17 6.40 33.62
N SER A 138 -5.91 6.86 33.59
CA SER A 138 -5.05 6.70 32.41
C SER A 138 -4.81 5.22 32.06
N ILE A 139 -4.61 4.36 33.07
CA ILE A 139 -4.46 2.91 32.90
C ILE A 139 -5.78 2.28 32.44
N LYS A 140 -6.93 2.70 32.96
CA LYS A 140 -8.25 2.23 32.51
C LYS A 140 -8.51 2.60 31.05
N LEU A 141 -8.18 3.82 30.64
CA LEU A 141 -8.30 4.29 29.25
C LEU A 141 -7.39 3.48 28.31
N GLN A 142 -6.14 3.23 28.71
CA GLN A 142 -5.21 2.38 27.92
C GLN A 142 -5.70 0.93 27.80
N LYS A 143 -6.20 0.33 28.89
CA LYS A 143 -6.78 -1.03 28.86
C LYS A 143 -8.04 -1.09 27.97
N ALA A 144 -8.88 -0.07 28.02
CA ALA A 144 -10.08 0.02 27.17
C ALA A 144 -9.70 0.14 25.68
N ALA A 145 -8.73 1.01 25.35
CA ALA A 145 -8.22 1.17 24.00
C ALA A 145 -7.58 -0.12 23.45
N ALA A 146 -6.78 -0.83 24.27
CA ALA A 146 -6.19 -2.11 23.90
C ALA A 146 -7.24 -3.19 23.61
N LYS A 147 -8.27 -3.29 24.46
CA LYS A 147 -9.39 -4.24 24.26
C LYS A 147 -10.19 -3.92 23.00
N GLN A 148 -10.39 -2.63 22.70
CA GLN A 148 -11.05 -2.18 21.47
C GLN A 148 -10.21 -2.51 20.23
N LYS A 149 -8.89 -2.29 20.28
CA LYS A 149 -7.95 -2.66 19.21
C LYS A 149 -7.95 -4.17 18.96
N GLU A 150 -7.94 -5.00 20.01
CA GLU A 150 -8.01 -6.45 19.87
C GLU A 150 -9.32 -6.90 19.20
N LYS A 151 -10.45 -6.30 19.58
CA LYS A 151 -11.75 -6.57 18.95
C LYS A 151 -11.72 -6.22 17.46
N GLN A 152 -11.15 -5.08 17.08
CA GLN A 152 -11.00 -4.68 15.68
C GLN A 152 -10.07 -5.63 14.91
N LEU A 153 -8.98 -6.08 15.53
CA LEU A 153 -8.04 -7.01 14.89
C LEU A 153 -8.66 -8.39 14.65
N ARG A 154 -9.56 -8.86 15.54
CA ARG A 154 -10.36 -10.08 15.31
C ARG A 154 -11.33 -9.90 14.14
N LEU A 155 -12.00 -8.76 14.05
CA LEU A 155 -12.90 -8.44 12.92
C LEU A 155 -12.13 -8.35 11.60
N LEU A 156 -10.94 -7.74 11.60
CA LEU A 156 -10.05 -7.69 10.44
C LEU A 156 -9.71 -9.10 9.93
N LYS A 157 -9.29 -10.01 10.82
CA LYS A 157 -8.99 -11.41 10.45
C LYS A 157 -10.22 -12.16 9.92
N GLN A 158 -11.40 -11.88 10.45
CA GLN A 158 -12.64 -12.44 9.93
C GLN A 158 -12.97 -11.89 8.53
N TRP A 159 -12.77 -10.60 8.33
CA TRP A 159 -12.96 -9.94 7.04
C TRP A 159 -11.98 -10.45 5.98
N GLU A 160 -10.70 -10.64 6.34
CA GLU A 160 -9.69 -11.23 5.45
C GLU A 160 -10.07 -12.66 5.03
N LYS A 161 -10.60 -13.48 5.95
CA LYS A 161 -11.11 -14.82 5.63
C LYS A 161 -12.36 -14.82 4.76
N GLN A 162 -13.12 -13.72 4.75
CA GLN A 162 -14.30 -13.56 3.89
C GLN A 162 -13.94 -12.99 2.51
N LYS A 163 -12.68 -12.59 2.27
CA LYS A 163 -12.25 -12.18 0.93
C LYS A 163 -12.47 -13.31 -0.06
N LEU A 164 -12.95 -12.92 -1.24
CA LEU A 164 -13.26 -13.82 -2.33
C LEU A 164 -11.95 -14.26 -3.02
N GLU A 165 -11.47 -15.49 -2.76
CA GLU A 165 -10.34 -16.10 -3.48
C GLU A 165 -10.61 -16.22 -5.00
N ILE A 166 -9.66 -15.83 -5.84
CA ILE A 166 -9.77 -16.00 -7.30
C ILE A 166 -9.12 -17.33 -7.69
N PRO A 167 -9.72 -18.10 -8.62
CA PRO A 167 -9.10 -19.34 -9.08
C PRO A 167 -7.76 -19.05 -9.77
N VAL A 168 -6.78 -19.91 -9.49
CA VAL A 168 -5.43 -19.83 -10.07
C VAL A 168 -5.51 -19.97 -11.59
N PRO A 169 -4.70 -19.23 -12.37
CA PRO A 169 -4.55 -19.48 -13.81
C PRO A 169 -4.23 -20.95 -14.10
N VAL A 170 -4.82 -21.50 -15.15
CA VAL A 170 -4.56 -22.86 -15.65
C VAL A 170 -4.36 -22.81 -17.15
N CYS A 171 -3.29 -23.46 -17.64
CA CYS A 171 -3.12 -23.68 -19.08
C CYS A 171 -4.13 -24.72 -19.55
N HIS A 172 -4.94 -24.39 -20.55
CA HIS A 172 -5.87 -25.33 -21.15
C HIS A 172 -5.39 -25.77 -22.52
N HIS A 173 -4.83 -26.98 -22.64
CA HIS A 173 -4.53 -27.56 -23.94
C HIS A 173 -5.78 -28.23 -24.52
N PRO A 174 -6.18 -27.91 -25.76
CA PRO A 174 -7.31 -28.58 -26.39
C PRO A 174 -6.98 -30.07 -26.58
N ILE A 175 -7.85 -30.95 -26.09
CA ILE A 175 -7.76 -32.41 -26.30
C ILE A 175 -8.30 -32.77 -27.71
N ASN A 176 -9.28 -32.01 -28.21
CA ASN A 176 -9.81 -32.11 -29.57
C ASN A 176 -9.55 -30.81 -30.35
N ARG A 177 -9.13 -30.94 -31.62
CA ARG A 177 -8.95 -29.81 -32.55
C ARG A 177 -10.26 -29.05 -32.86
N ASP A 178 -11.40 -29.65 -32.54
CA ASP A 178 -12.73 -29.06 -32.63
C ASP A 178 -13.13 -28.33 -31.34
N ARG A 179 -12.34 -27.35 -30.89
CA ARG A 179 -12.95 -26.31 -30.02
C ARG A 179 -13.97 -25.58 -30.88
N GLN A 180 -15.25 -25.65 -30.50
CA GLN A 180 -16.26 -24.75 -31.06
C GLN A 180 -15.69 -23.33 -30.97
N LYS A 181 -15.70 -22.62 -32.11
CA LYS A 181 -15.17 -21.25 -32.16
C LYS A 181 -15.80 -20.47 -31.01
N VAL A 182 -14.95 -19.97 -30.11
CA VAL A 182 -15.41 -19.11 -29.01
C VAL A 182 -16.29 -18.03 -29.62
N THR A 183 -17.48 -17.83 -29.07
CA THR A 183 -18.44 -16.83 -29.54
C THR A 183 -18.33 -15.56 -28.71
N ASP A 184 -18.87 -14.46 -29.24
CA ASP A 184 -19.01 -13.22 -28.48
C ASP A 184 -19.88 -13.44 -27.24
N ILE A 185 -19.49 -12.84 -26.11
CA ILE A 185 -20.25 -12.89 -24.86
C ILE A 185 -21.17 -11.67 -24.83
N ASN A 186 -22.48 -11.91 -24.86
CA ASN A 186 -23.48 -10.86 -24.68
C ASN A 186 -24.50 -11.32 -23.64
N ILE A 187 -24.40 -10.74 -22.45
CA ILE A 187 -25.25 -11.08 -21.31
C ILE A 187 -26.03 -9.80 -20.94
N PRO A 188 -27.32 -9.70 -21.33
CA PRO A 188 -28.17 -8.57 -20.97
C PRO A 188 -28.69 -8.70 -19.52
N ASN A 189 -29.08 -7.57 -18.93
CA ASN A 189 -29.81 -7.47 -17.66
C ASN A 189 -29.11 -8.14 -16.47
N ILE A 190 -27.83 -7.82 -16.28
CA ILE A 190 -27.03 -8.26 -15.13
C ILE A 190 -27.25 -7.30 -13.98
N THR A 191 -27.59 -7.87 -12.82
CA THR A 191 -27.71 -7.15 -11.58
C THR A 191 -26.82 -7.81 -10.53
N ILE A 192 -25.86 -7.06 -9.99
CA ILE A 192 -24.88 -7.57 -9.01
C ILE A 192 -25.04 -6.77 -7.72
N PHE A 193 -25.19 -7.49 -6.61
CA PHE A 193 -25.25 -6.92 -5.27
C PHE A 193 -24.08 -7.39 -4.42
N ILE A 194 -23.48 -6.48 -3.67
CA ILE A 194 -22.39 -6.76 -2.74
C ILE A 194 -22.71 -6.09 -1.41
N ALA A 195 -22.75 -6.89 -0.34
CA ALA A 195 -22.94 -6.40 1.03
C ALA A 195 -24.10 -5.39 1.18
N GLY A 196 -25.21 -5.59 0.45
CA GLY A 196 -26.40 -4.71 0.48
C GLY A 196 -26.33 -3.48 -0.43
N ARG A 197 -25.21 -3.23 -1.12
CA ARG A 197 -25.09 -2.18 -2.16
C ARG A 197 -25.23 -2.80 -3.54
N SER A 198 -26.03 -2.19 -4.41
CA SER A 198 -26.05 -2.56 -5.83
C SER A 198 -24.80 -2.03 -6.53
N LEU A 199 -24.07 -2.94 -7.19
CA LEU A 199 -22.90 -2.67 -8.02
C LEU A 199 -23.33 -2.37 -9.46
N LEU A 200 -24.20 -3.23 -10.01
CA LEU A 200 -24.77 -3.13 -11.35
C LEU A 200 -26.29 -3.30 -11.26
N ASN A 201 -27.02 -2.46 -11.96
CA ASN A 201 -28.48 -2.50 -12.10
C ASN A 201 -28.83 -2.64 -13.59
N ASP A 202 -29.41 -3.80 -13.97
CA ASP A 202 -29.85 -4.07 -15.34
C ASP A 202 -28.80 -3.75 -16.42
N ALA A 203 -27.52 -4.01 -16.12
CA ALA A 203 -26.41 -3.71 -17.01
C ALA A 203 -26.23 -4.80 -18.08
N SER A 204 -25.80 -4.45 -19.28
CA SER A 204 -25.48 -5.42 -20.33
C SER A 204 -23.97 -5.62 -20.46
N LEU A 205 -23.45 -6.82 -20.21
CA LEU A 205 -22.04 -7.15 -20.45
C LEU A 205 -21.88 -7.66 -21.88
N LYS A 206 -21.19 -6.88 -22.71
CA LYS A 206 -20.87 -7.19 -24.11
C LYS A 206 -19.35 -7.29 -24.29
N LEU A 207 -18.86 -8.46 -24.64
CA LEU A 207 -17.45 -8.71 -24.94
C LEU A 207 -17.36 -9.42 -26.29
N SER A 208 -16.83 -8.71 -27.27
CA SER A 208 -16.53 -9.25 -28.60
C SER A 208 -15.12 -9.86 -28.62
N LEU A 209 -14.92 -10.84 -29.50
CA LEU A 209 -13.64 -11.50 -29.67
C LEU A 209 -12.55 -10.57 -30.20
N LYS A 210 -11.32 -10.75 -29.69
CA LYS A 210 -10.11 -10.00 -30.11
C LYS A 210 -10.15 -8.50 -29.81
N HIS A 211 -11.18 -8.02 -29.13
CA HIS A 211 -11.27 -6.64 -28.66
C HIS A 211 -10.50 -6.45 -27.36
N LYS A 212 -9.97 -5.24 -27.18
CA LYS A 212 -9.18 -4.83 -26.01
C LYS A 212 -9.95 -3.75 -25.29
N TYR A 213 -10.58 -4.13 -24.19
CA TYR A 213 -11.46 -3.27 -23.42
C TYR A 213 -10.69 -2.59 -22.29
N GLY A 214 -10.70 -1.26 -22.24
CA GLY A 214 -10.27 -0.49 -21.07
C GLY A 214 -11.45 -0.26 -20.13
N LEU A 215 -11.43 -0.85 -18.94
CA LEU A 215 -12.46 -0.66 -17.91
C LEU A 215 -12.09 0.52 -17.01
N ILE A 216 -12.90 1.58 -17.06
CA ILE A 216 -12.66 2.85 -16.38
C ILE A 216 -13.83 3.17 -15.46
N GLY A 217 -13.53 3.70 -14.28
CA GLY A 217 -14.50 4.12 -13.29
C GLY A 217 -13.79 4.65 -12.05
N ARG A 218 -14.53 5.17 -11.08
CA ARG A 218 -13.98 5.64 -9.80
C ARG A 218 -13.62 4.48 -8.88
N ASN A 219 -12.69 4.69 -7.95
CA ASN A 219 -12.26 3.68 -7.00
C ASN A 219 -13.36 3.46 -5.96
N GLY A 220 -13.60 2.19 -5.66
CA GLY A 220 -14.73 1.78 -4.82
C GLY A 220 -16.07 1.65 -5.55
N ILE A 221 -16.13 1.80 -6.89
CA ILE A 221 -17.32 1.42 -7.68
C ILE A 221 -17.43 -0.09 -7.91
N GLY A 222 -16.36 -0.84 -7.62
CA GLY A 222 -16.31 -2.31 -7.73
C GLY A 222 -15.76 -2.86 -9.04
N LYS A 223 -14.86 -2.14 -9.71
CA LYS A 223 -14.12 -2.62 -10.91
C LYS A 223 -13.45 -3.98 -10.68
N SER A 224 -12.60 -4.08 -9.66
CA SER A 224 -11.93 -5.33 -9.27
C SER A 224 -12.93 -6.42 -8.95
N THR A 225 -14.02 -6.07 -8.25
CA THR A 225 -15.04 -7.06 -7.90
C THR A 225 -15.80 -7.56 -9.11
N LEU A 226 -16.11 -6.71 -10.10
CA LEU A 226 -16.68 -7.15 -11.36
C LEU A 226 -15.78 -8.17 -12.06
N LEU A 227 -14.45 -7.94 -12.08
CA LEU A 227 -13.50 -8.91 -12.62
C LEU A 227 -13.54 -10.22 -11.84
N THR A 228 -13.54 -10.18 -10.51
CA THR A 228 -13.64 -11.37 -9.65
C THR A 228 -14.91 -12.19 -9.95
N TYR A 229 -16.06 -11.54 -10.10
CA TYR A 229 -17.33 -12.21 -10.46
C TYR A 229 -17.28 -12.87 -11.84
N ILE A 230 -16.62 -12.24 -12.82
CA ILE A 230 -16.42 -12.80 -14.16
C ILE A 230 -15.57 -14.07 -14.08
N VAL A 231 -14.47 -14.04 -13.34
CA VAL A 231 -13.50 -15.16 -13.26
C VAL A 231 -14.10 -16.36 -12.56
N ARG A 232 -14.85 -16.10 -11.48
CA ARG A 232 -15.55 -17.14 -10.72
C ARG A 232 -16.78 -17.69 -11.44
N ARG A 233 -17.15 -17.10 -12.58
CA ARG A 233 -18.33 -17.48 -13.37
C ARG A 233 -19.62 -17.38 -12.54
N GLU A 234 -19.68 -16.41 -11.62
CA GLU A 234 -20.88 -16.12 -10.83
C GLU A 234 -21.92 -15.35 -11.66
N ILE A 235 -21.50 -14.72 -12.76
CA ILE A 235 -22.42 -14.11 -13.73
C ILE A 235 -23.06 -15.23 -14.58
N PRO A 236 -24.40 -15.28 -14.67
CA PRO A 236 -25.10 -16.32 -15.43
C PRO A 236 -24.74 -16.25 -16.93
N ASN A 237 -24.75 -17.40 -17.60
CA ASN A 237 -24.55 -17.55 -19.04
C ASN A 237 -23.15 -17.22 -19.58
N ILE A 238 -22.10 -17.27 -18.76
CA ILE A 238 -20.72 -17.31 -19.25
C ILE A 238 -20.45 -18.72 -19.83
N PRO A 239 -20.01 -18.86 -21.10
CA PRO A 239 -19.74 -20.17 -21.69
C PRO A 239 -18.63 -20.93 -20.95
N ILE A 240 -18.85 -22.23 -20.72
CA ILE A 240 -17.92 -23.06 -19.91
C ILE A 240 -16.59 -23.28 -20.62
N ASP A 241 -16.60 -23.28 -21.96
CA ASP A 241 -15.44 -23.55 -22.80
C ASP A 241 -14.46 -22.37 -22.88
N VAL A 242 -14.86 -21.18 -22.43
CA VAL A 242 -14.02 -19.98 -22.47
C VAL A 242 -13.06 -19.97 -21.29
N SER A 243 -11.77 -20.05 -21.59
CA SER A 243 -10.74 -19.88 -20.56
C SER A 243 -10.62 -18.42 -20.16
N ILE A 244 -10.86 -18.13 -18.88
CA ILE A 244 -10.79 -16.78 -18.30
C ILE A 244 -9.71 -16.81 -17.23
N THR A 245 -8.83 -15.81 -17.22
CA THR A 245 -7.79 -15.68 -16.21
C THR A 245 -7.70 -14.24 -15.73
N CYS A 246 -7.52 -14.06 -14.43
CA CYS A 246 -7.25 -12.77 -13.81
C CYS A 246 -5.90 -12.79 -13.10
N VAL A 247 -5.24 -11.63 -13.07
CA VAL A 247 -4.05 -11.41 -12.24
C VAL A 247 -4.49 -10.90 -10.87
N GLU A 248 -4.28 -11.70 -9.83
CA GLU A 248 -4.46 -11.26 -8.44
C GLU A 248 -3.30 -10.38 -7.96
N GLN A 249 -3.62 -9.35 -7.16
CA GLN A 249 -2.64 -8.48 -6.52
C GLN A 249 -2.00 -9.12 -5.26
N GLU A 250 -2.68 -10.07 -4.59
CA GLU A 250 -2.23 -10.74 -3.36
C GLU A 250 -2.10 -12.26 -3.58
N LEU A 251 -0.99 -12.72 -4.14
CA LEU A 251 -0.77 -14.15 -4.39
C LEU A 251 -0.14 -14.87 -3.20
N HIS A 252 -0.77 -15.97 -2.77
CA HIS A 252 -0.15 -16.96 -1.90
C HIS A 252 0.77 -17.86 -2.73
N PHE A 253 2.05 -17.48 -2.81
CA PHE A 253 3.08 -18.34 -3.39
C PHE A 253 3.55 -19.39 -2.39
N LYS A 254 3.93 -20.56 -2.88
CA LYS A 254 4.73 -21.49 -2.09
C LYS A 254 6.12 -20.89 -1.90
N GLU A 255 6.54 -20.75 -0.65
CA GLU A 255 7.73 -19.95 -0.27
C GLU A 255 9.06 -20.47 -0.86
N ASN A 256 9.11 -21.76 -1.23
CA ASN A 256 10.32 -22.46 -1.68
C ASN A 256 10.38 -22.74 -3.19
N GLU A 257 9.37 -22.38 -3.98
CA GLU A 257 9.41 -22.59 -5.43
C GLU A 257 10.25 -21.50 -6.13
N ASN A 258 10.99 -21.91 -7.16
CA ASN A 258 11.73 -20.98 -8.02
C ASN A 258 10.76 -20.19 -8.91
N VAL A 259 11.16 -18.98 -9.33
CA VAL A 259 10.32 -18.11 -10.17
C VAL A 259 9.89 -18.80 -11.46
N ILE A 260 10.84 -19.42 -12.18
CA ILE A 260 10.54 -20.08 -13.46
C ILE A 260 9.64 -21.31 -13.28
N GLU A 261 9.85 -22.08 -12.21
CA GLU A 261 9.04 -23.25 -11.89
C GLU A 261 7.60 -22.85 -11.55
N CYS A 262 7.40 -21.72 -10.88
CA CYS A 262 6.08 -21.19 -10.55
C CYS A 262 5.28 -20.74 -11.78
N VAL A 263 5.95 -20.24 -12.83
CA VAL A 263 5.30 -19.97 -14.12
C VAL A 263 4.94 -21.26 -14.82
N LEU A 264 5.83 -22.24 -14.82
CA LEU A 264 5.62 -23.53 -15.45
C LEU A 264 4.57 -24.41 -14.75
N SER A 265 4.35 -24.22 -13.44
CA SER A 265 3.40 -25.03 -12.64
C SER A 265 1.92 -24.77 -12.97
N ILE A 266 1.63 -23.70 -13.70
CA ILE A 266 0.29 -23.41 -14.25
C ILE A 266 -0.15 -24.46 -15.27
N ASP A 267 0.82 -25.04 -15.96
CA ASP A 267 0.57 -26.10 -16.91
C ASP A 267 0.43 -27.43 -16.18
N VAL A 268 -0.76 -27.63 -15.60
CA VAL A 268 -1.10 -28.81 -14.80
C VAL A 268 -0.92 -30.08 -15.63
N GLU A 269 -1.33 -30.08 -16.90
CA GLU A 269 -1.19 -31.22 -17.82
C GLU A 269 0.29 -31.52 -18.10
N ARG A 270 1.12 -30.52 -18.43
CA ARG A 270 2.57 -30.74 -18.59
C ARG A 270 3.20 -31.28 -17.31
N SER A 271 2.87 -30.70 -16.16
CA SER A 271 3.47 -31.09 -14.89
C SER A 271 3.04 -32.50 -14.44
N SER A 272 1.79 -32.92 -14.74
CA SER A 272 1.33 -34.28 -14.48
C SER A 272 1.99 -35.29 -15.41
N LEU A 273 2.07 -34.99 -16.71
CA LEU A 273 2.71 -35.85 -17.71
C LEU A 273 4.21 -36.07 -17.42
N LEU A 274 4.94 -35.02 -17.03
CA LEU A 274 6.36 -35.14 -16.65
C LEU A 274 6.57 -35.91 -15.35
N LYS A 275 5.61 -35.90 -14.43
CA LYS A 275 5.65 -36.73 -13.22
C LYS A 275 5.38 -38.19 -13.58
N GLU A 276 4.34 -38.44 -14.37
CA GLU A 276 3.97 -39.77 -14.86
C GLU A 276 5.12 -40.40 -15.67
N GLU A 277 5.78 -39.63 -16.54
CA GLU A 277 6.98 -40.04 -17.27
C GLU A 277 8.09 -40.54 -16.33
N LYS A 278 8.41 -39.76 -15.29
CA LYS A 278 9.44 -40.12 -14.30
C LYS A 278 9.06 -41.37 -13.52
N GLU A 279 7.82 -41.49 -13.09
CA GLU A 279 7.30 -42.65 -12.34
C GLU A 279 7.38 -43.94 -13.20
N LEU A 280 6.96 -43.86 -14.46
CA LEU A 280 7.04 -44.98 -15.41
C LEU A 280 8.49 -45.35 -15.71
N LEU A 281 9.39 -44.39 -15.92
CA LEU A 281 10.82 -44.66 -16.10
C LEU A 281 11.45 -45.32 -14.87
N THR A 282 11.10 -44.87 -13.66
CA THR A 282 11.57 -45.54 -12.43
C THR A 282 11.03 -46.96 -12.30
N SER A 283 9.77 -47.19 -12.67
CA SER A 283 9.12 -48.51 -12.63
C SER A 283 9.74 -49.47 -13.66
N LEU A 284 10.01 -48.99 -14.88
CA LEU A 284 10.70 -49.74 -15.93
C LEU A 284 12.14 -50.07 -15.54
N ASN A 285 12.90 -49.12 -14.98
CA ASN A 285 14.26 -49.38 -14.51
C ASN A 285 14.31 -50.43 -13.40
N GLN A 286 13.29 -50.50 -12.54
CA GLN A 286 13.17 -51.56 -11.52
C GLN A 286 12.78 -52.92 -12.12
N LYS A 287 11.93 -52.95 -13.16
CA LYS A 287 11.46 -54.18 -13.83
C LYS A 287 12.44 -54.79 -14.83
N ASN A 288 13.27 -53.97 -15.49
CA ASN A 288 14.30 -54.40 -16.45
C ASN A 288 15.39 -55.31 -15.82
N LEU A 289 15.43 -55.46 -14.49
CA LEU A 289 16.25 -56.45 -13.80
C LEU A 289 15.66 -57.87 -13.79
N LYS A 290 14.40 -58.08 -14.23
CA LYS A 290 13.72 -59.38 -14.04
C LYS A 290 13.06 -60.05 -15.24
N ASP A 291 12.60 -59.39 -16.30
CA ASP A 291 12.05 -60.13 -17.47
C ASP A 291 12.05 -59.32 -18.78
N ASN A 292 12.55 -59.95 -19.86
CA ASN A 292 12.44 -59.48 -21.25
C ASN A 292 11.12 -60.00 -21.86
N GLN A 293 10.04 -59.23 -21.77
CA GLN A 293 8.83 -59.48 -22.57
C GLN A 293 8.44 -58.22 -23.35
N ASP A 294 8.33 -58.37 -24.67
CA ASP A 294 8.23 -57.31 -25.68
C ASP A 294 6.88 -56.56 -25.74
N ASN A 295 5.94 -56.80 -24.81
CA ASN A 295 4.61 -56.16 -24.81
C ASN A 295 4.26 -55.56 -23.44
N ASN A 296 4.97 -54.51 -23.06
CA ASN A 296 4.69 -53.77 -21.83
C ASN A 296 3.71 -52.61 -22.10
N PRO A 297 2.49 -52.60 -21.52
CA PRO A 297 1.54 -51.48 -21.67
C PRO A 297 2.10 -50.14 -21.15
N GLU A 298 3.13 -50.19 -20.30
CA GLU A 298 3.88 -49.02 -19.82
C GLU A 298 4.65 -48.31 -20.96
N ASN A 299 5.17 -49.06 -21.94
CA ASN A 299 5.85 -48.49 -23.11
C ASN A 299 4.86 -47.81 -24.06
N ASP A 300 3.66 -48.38 -24.24
CA ASP A 300 2.59 -47.76 -25.03
C ASP A 300 2.14 -46.45 -24.38
N ARG A 301 2.00 -46.44 -23.04
CA ARG A 301 1.68 -45.23 -22.28
C ARG A 301 2.78 -44.18 -22.40
N LEU A 302 4.05 -44.56 -22.28
CA LEU A 302 5.19 -43.66 -22.48
C LEU A 302 5.22 -43.05 -23.89
N THR A 303 4.94 -43.86 -24.92
CA THR A 303 4.86 -43.38 -26.31
C THR A 303 3.73 -42.35 -26.47
N TRP A 304 2.56 -42.60 -25.87
CA TRP A 304 1.46 -41.64 -25.84
C TRP A 304 1.85 -40.35 -25.09
N ILE A 305 2.54 -40.46 -23.94
CA ILE A 305 3.02 -39.28 -23.17
C ILE A 305 4.00 -38.46 -24.01
N TYR A 306 4.96 -39.08 -24.69
CA TYR A 306 5.90 -38.34 -25.56
C TYR A 306 5.18 -37.65 -26.73
N ASN A 307 4.21 -38.31 -27.36
CA ASN A 307 3.38 -37.69 -28.39
C ASN A 307 2.60 -36.51 -27.81
N ARG A 308 2.03 -36.64 -26.61
CA ARG A 308 1.27 -35.56 -25.98
C ARG A 308 2.16 -34.40 -25.53
N LEU A 309 3.34 -34.67 -24.99
CA LEU A 309 4.34 -33.65 -24.61
C LEU A 309 4.88 -32.89 -25.83
N THR A 310 5.02 -33.56 -26.98
CA THR A 310 5.40 -32.91 -28.24
C THR A 310 4.26 -32.06 -28.81
N GLU A 311 3.01 -32.52 -28.74
CA GLU A 311 1.81 -31.71 -29.09
C GLU A 311 1.71 -30.43 -28.25
N ILE A 312 2.01 -30.51 -26.96
CA ILE A 312 1.97 -29.40 -26.00
C ILE A 312 3.21 -28.47 -26.13
N ASP A 313 4.18 -28.82 -26.98
CA ASP A 313 5.46 -28.09 -27.10
C ASP A 313 6.20 -28.00 -25.73
N ALA A 314 6.10 -29.04 -24.89
CA ALA A 314 6.55 -29.03 -23.50
C ALA A 314 8.05 -28.72 -23.32
N TYR A 315 8.88 -29.05 -24.32
CA TYR A 315 10.32 -28.74 -24.34
C TYR A 315 10.64 -27.27 -24.64
N LYS A 316 9.74 -26.54 -25.32
CA LYS A 316 9.88 -25.09 -25.56
C LYS A 316 9.28 -24.25 -24.42
N ALA A 317 8.54 -24.88 -23.51
CA ALA A 317 7.85 -24.21 -22.41
C ALA A 317 8.77 -23.34 -21.56
N GLU A 318 9.96 -23.85 -21.20
CA GLU A 318 10.93 -23.13 -20.38
C GLU A 318 11.47 -21.88 -21.10
N ASN A 319 11.77 -22.00 -22.40
CA ASN A 319 12.18 -20.86 -23.22
C ASN A 319 11.06 -19.81 -23.33
N LYS A 320 9.80 -20.24 -23.55
CA LYS A 320 8.64 -19.33 -23.60
C LYS A 320 8.48 -18.58 -22.27
N ALA A 321 8.55 -19.30 -21.14
CA ALA A 321 8.47 -18.70 -19.80
C ALA A 321 9.63 -17.73 -19.54
N SER A 322 10.87 -18.10 -19.92
CA SER A 322 12.04 -17.24 -19.76
C SER A 322 11.93 -15.96 -20.57
N VAL A 323 11.46 -16.01 -21.82
CA VAL A 323 11.25 -14.82 -22.67
C VAL A 323 10.24 -13.84 -22.04
N ILE A 324 9.11 -14.35 -21.51
CA ILE A 324 8.11 -13.54 -20.81
C ILE A 324 8.72 -12.89 -19.56
N LEU A 325 9.45 -13.67 -18.75
CA LEU A 325 10.10 -13.17 -17.55
C LEU A 325 11.18 -12.11 -17.87
N VAL A 326 12.01 -12.32 -18.88
CA VAL A 326 12.99 -11.31 -19.34
C VAL A 326 12.29 -10.03 -19.80
N GLY A 327 11.19 -10.16 -20.54
CA GLY A 327 10.37 -9.02 -20.98
C GLY A 327 9.79 -8.20 -19.83
N LEU A 328 9.45 -8.85 -18.73
CA LEU A 328 9.00 -8.23 -17.49
C LEU A 328 10.15 -7.75 -16.58
N GLY A 329 11.40 -7.85 -17.04
CA GLY A 329 12.60 -7.33 -16.37
C GLY A 329 13.34 -8.32 -15.48
N PHE A 330 13.01 -9.62 -15.48
CA PHE A 330 13.75 -10.61 -14.70
C PHE A 330 15.05 -11.02 -15.39
N THR A 331 16.17 -10.94 -14.66
CA THR A 331 17.44 -11.52 -15.12
C THR A 331 17.43 -13.05 -15.01
N GLN A 332 18.30 -13.73 -15.75
CA GLN A 332 18.41 -15.19 -15.69
C GLN A 332 18.74 -15.70 -14.27
N GLU A 333 19.49 -14.93 -13.48
CA GLU A 333 19.76 -15.26 -12.09
C GLU A 333 18.50 -15.18 -11.23
N MET A 334 17.71 -14.11 -11.38
CA MET A 334 16.45 -13.92 -10.64
C MET A 334 15.41 -15.00 -10.97
N GLN A 335 15.40 -15.52 -12.19
CA GLN A 335 14.50 -16.61 -12.58
C GLN A 335 14.73 -17.91 -11.78
N LYS A 336 15.95 -18.12 -11.29
CA LYS A 336 16.35 -19.27 -10.47
C LYS A 336 16.27 -19.02 -8.97
N GLN A 337 15.92 -17.81 -8.55
CA GLN A 337 15.79 -17.48 -7.12
C GLN A 337 14.43 -17.93 -6.58
N PRO A 338 14.35 -18.23 -5.26
CA PRO A 338 13.08 -18.51 -4.60
C PRO A 338 12.22 -17.25 -4.47
N ILE A 339 10.90 -17.40 -4.59
CA ILE A 339 9.94 -16.29 -4.60
C ILE A 339 9.92 -15.53 -3.26
N SER A 340 10.23 -16.20 -2.14
CA SER A 340 10.30 -15.60 -0.81
C SER A 340 11.30 -14.42 -0.74
N LYS A 341 12.39 -14.46 -1.52
CA LYS A 341 13.40 -13.39 -1.58
C LYS A 341 12.99 -12.20 -2.45
N LEU A 342 11.97 -12.34 -3.28
CA LEU A 342 11.48 -11.26 -4.13
C LEU A 342 10.60 -10.29 -3.34
N SER A 343 10.70 -8.99 -3.67
CA SER A 343 9.80 -7.98 -3.15
C SER A 343 8.38 -8.15 -3.74
N GLY A 344 7.37 -7.57 -3.08
CA GLY A 344 5.97 -7.66 -3.52
C GLY A 344 5.75 -7.24 -4.98
N GLY A 345 6.41 -6.18 -5.45
CA GLY A 345 6.33 -5.77 -6.86
C GLY A 345 6.90 -6.80 -7.84
N TRP A 346 7.98 -7.49 -7.49
CA TRP A 346 8.50 -8.60 -8.30
C TRP A 346 7.57 -9.80 -8.26
N ARG A 347 6.96 -10.11 -7.11
CA ARG A 347 5.95 -11.16 -6.99
C ARG A 347 4.73 -10.89 -7.89
N MET A 348 4.27 -9.63 -7.96
CA MET A 348 3.22 -9.23 -8.90
C MET A 348 3.63 -9.42 -10.38
N ARG A 349 4.90 -9.18 -10.72
CA ARG A 349 5.41 -9.48 -12.07
C ARG A 349 5.39 -10.97 -12.39
N VAL A 350 5.67 -11.83 -11.39
CA VAL A 350 5.49 -13.27 -11.55
C VAL A 350 4.00 -13.58 -11.79
N ALA A 351 3.07 -12.98 -11.04
CA ALA A 351 1.62 -13.11 -11.26
C ALA A 351 1.22 -12.81 -12.71
N LEU A 352 1.74 -11.71 -13.24
CA LEU A 352 1.49 -11.29 -14.61
C LEU A 352 2.11 -12.26 -15.62
N ALA A 353 3.34 -12.70 -15.39
CA ALA A 353 4.01 -13.72 -16.23
C ALA A 353 3.20 -15.02 -16.27
N ARG A 354 2.63 -15.41 -15.12
CA ARG A 354 1.78 -16.59 -14.97
C ARG A 354 0.51 -16.46 -15.81
N ALA A 355 -0.22 -15.35 -15.69
CA ALA A 355 -1.44 -15.12 -16.45
C ALA A 355 -1.19 -15.04 -17.97
N ILE A 356 -0.08 -14.43 -18.39
CA ILE A 356 0.31 -14.37 -19.80
C ILE A 356 0.67 -15.77 -20.33
N TYR A 357 1.44 -16.55 -19.55
CA TYR A 357 1.85 -17.90 -19.91
C TYR A 357 0.66 -18.86 -20.04
N ALA A 358 -0.38 -18.69 -19.22
CA ALA A 358 -1.62 -19.47 -19.28
C ALA A 358 -2.34 -19.41 -20.64
N ASN A 359 -2.10 -18.33 -21.40
CA ASN A 359 -2.69 -18.08 -22.71
C ASN A 359 -4.24 -18.24 -22.75
N PRO A 360 -4.99 -17.52 -21.87
CA PRO A 360 -6.45 -17.61 -21.79
C PRO A 360 -7.14 -16.98 -23.00
N ASP A 361 -8.41 -17.33 -23.25
CA ASP A 361 -9.26 -16.69 -24.27
C ASP A 361 -9.67 -15.27 -23.88
N ILE A 362 -9.86 -15.04 -22.57
CA ILE A 362 -10.11 -13.73 -21.98
C ILE A 362 -9.08 -13.48 -20.87
N LEU A 363 -8.23 -12.47 -21.09
CA LEU A 363 -7.27 -12.01 -20.10
C LEU A 363 -7.81 -10.79 -19.35
N LEU A 364 -7.92 -10.89 -18.02
CA LEU A 364 -8.33 -9.79 -17.15
C LEU A 364 -7.13 -9.27 -16.38
N LEU A 365 -6.85 -7.98 -16.51
CA LEU A 365 -5.73 -7.31 -15.86
C LEU A 365 -6.25 -6.20 -14.95
N ASP A 366 -6.02 -6.33 -13.64
CA ASP A 366 -6.38 -5.31 -12.66
C ASP A 366 -5.16 -4.46 -12.25
N GLU A 367 -5.10 -3.23 -12.77
CA GLU A 367 -4.01 -2.26 -12.58
C GLU A 367 -2.60 -2.85 -12.80
N PRO A 368 -2.32 -3.44 -13.98
CA PRO A 368 -1.04 -4.13 -14.22
C PRO A 368 0.16 -3.18 -14.19
N THR A 369 -0.04 -1.86 -14.34
CA THR A 369 1.02 -0.87 -14.46
C THR A 369 1.63 -0.42 -13.13
N ASN A 370 0.93 -0.54 -12.00
CA ASN A 370 1.33 0.09 -10.73
C ASN A 370 2.67 -0.43 -10.16
N HIS A 371 3.05 -1.66 -10.49
CA HIS A 371 4.28 -2.29 -10.00
C HIS A 371 5.33 -2.54 -11.10
N LEU A 372 5.10 -1.94 -12.27
CA LEU A 372 5.95 -2.06 -13.44
C LEU A 372 6.76 -0.77 -13.65
N ASP A 373 8.01 -0.95 -14.04
CA ASP A 373 8.88 0.13 -14.46
C ASP A 373 8.62 0.46 -15.93
N ILE A 374 9.14 1.61 -16.39
CA ILE A 374 8.90 2.13 -17.74
C ILE A 374 9.24 1.08 -18.83
N LEU A 375 10.30 0.28 -18.64
CA LEU A 375 10.70 -0.76 -19.57
C LEU A 375 9.69 -1.91 -19.62
N ALA A 376 9.31 -2.45 -18.47
CA ALA A 376 8.34 -3.54 -18.39
C ALA A 376 6.94 -3.09 -18.86
N VAL A 377 6.52 -1.86 -18.57
CA VAL A 377 5.28 -1.27 -19.11
C VAL A 377 5.35 -1.20 -20.64
N THR A 378 6.45 -0.69 -21.21
CA THR A 378 6.61 -0.58 -22.66
C THR A 378 6.63 -1.96 -23.34
N TRP A 379 7.23 -2.97 -22.70
CA TRP A 379 7.19 -4.34 -23.19
C TRP A 379 5.76 -4.90 -23.15
N LEU A 380 5.05 -4.69 -22.04
CA LEU A 380 3.67 -5.12 -21.87
C LEU A 380 2.73 -4.45 -22.88
N GLU A 381 2.91 -3.15 -23.14
CA GLU A 381 2.18 -2.39 -24.18
C GLU A 381 2.33 -3.07 -25.55
N LYS A 382 3.55 -3.42 -25.95
CA LYS A 382 3.83 -4.11 -27.22
C LYS A 382 3.23 -5.51 -27.23
N PHE A 383 3.43 -6.27 -26.16
CA PHE A 383 2.91 -7.63 -26.03
C PHE A 383 1.39 -7.67 -26.12
N LEU A 384 0.69 -6.80 -25.38
CA LEU A 384 -0.76 -6.73 -25.41
C LEU A 384 -1.29 -6.17 -26.73
N LYS A 385 -0.50 -5.37 -27.46
CA LYS A 385 -0.87 -4.91 -28.81
C LYS A 385 -0.83 -6.04 -29.83
N ASP A 386 0.13 -6.96 -29.72
CA ASP A 386 0.25 -8.13 -30.59
C ASP A 386 -0.67 -9.30 -30.14
N TRP A 387 -1.21 -9.23 -28.92
CA TRP A 387 -2.19 -10.18 -28.41
C TRP A 387 -3.44 -10.25 -29.30
N ASP A 388 -3.79 -11.46 -29.73
CA ASP A 388 -4.85 -11.74 -30.71
C ASP A 388 -6.17 -12.18 -30.07
N LYS A 389 -6.22 -12.27 -28.73
CA LYS A 389 -7.41 -12.66 -27.95
C LYS A 389 -8.02 -11.46 -27.21
N THR A 390 -9.14 -11.69 -26.52
CA THR A 390 -9.85 -10.62 -25.81
C THR A 390 -9.14 -10.28 -24.51
N CYS A 391 -9.05 -8.99 -24.20
CA CYS A 391 -8.46 -8.52 -22.93
C CYS A 391 -9.33 -7.44 -22.30
N ILE A 392 -9.51 -7.48 -20.98
CA ILE A 392 -10.11 -6.41 -20.20
C ILE A 392 -9.04 -5.88 -19.25
N ILE A 393 -8.77 -4.59 -19.35
CA ILE A 393 -7.70 -3.91 -18.64
C ILE A 393 -8.34 -2.84 -17.76
N VAL A 394 -8.18 -2.95 -16.46
CA VAL A 394 -8.38 -1.84 -15.53
C VAL A 394 -7.04 -1.13 -15.40
N SER A 395 -6.98 0.15 -15.77
CA SER A 395 -5.79 0.96 -15.58
C SER A 395 -6.17 2.41 -15.37
N HIS A 396 -5.37 3.10 -14.55
CA HIS A 396 -5.44 4.56 -14.37
C HIS A 396 -4.42 5.30 -15.23
N SER A 397 -3.65 4.61 -16.08
CA SER A 397 -2.70 5.26 -16.99
C SER A 397 -3.36 5.58 -18.33
N ARG A 398 -3.48 6.89 -18.64
CA ARG A 398 -4.04 7.36 -19.92
C ARG A 398 -3.23 6.87 -21.12
N ASP A 399 -1.91 6.95 -21.04
CA ASP A 399 -1.00 6.53 -22.11
C ASP A 399 -1.09 5.04 -22.41
N PHE A 400 -1.21 4.21 -21.37
CA PHE A 400 -1.33 2.76 -21.52
C PHE A 400 -2.65 2.38 -22.19
N LEU A 401 -3.77 2.94 -21.72
CA LEU A 401 -5.09 2.71 -22.31
C LEU A 401 -5.14 3.21 -23.76
N ASN A 402 -4.51 4.34 -24.06
CA ASN A 402 -4.44 4.88 -25.42
C ASN A 402 -3.65 4.02 -26.40
N GLN A 403 -2.64 3.28 -25.93
CA GLN A 403 -1.81 2.45 -26.80
C GLN A 403 -2.39 1.05 -27.02
N VAL A 404 -3.07 0.49 -26.02
CA VAL A 404 -3.50 -0.92 -26.01
C VAL A 404 -4.99 -1.10 -26.32
N CYS A 405 -5.87 -0.24 -25.80
CA CYS A 405 -7.31 -0.46 -25.86
C CYS A 405 -7.91 -0.05 -27.21
N THR A 406 -8.86 -0.85 -27.70
CA THR A 406 -9.68 -0.57 -28.88
C THR A 406 -11.04 0.03 -28.50
N ASP A 407 -11.53 -0.31 -27.31
CA ASP A 407 -12.83 0.07 -26.80
C ASP A 407 -12.70 0.40 -25.30
N ILE A 408 -13.51 1.34 -24.83
CA ILE A 408 -13.55 1.74 -23.42
C ILE A 408 -14.90 1.37 -22.83
N ILE A 409 -14.86 0.65 -21.71
CA ILE A 409 -16.02 0.36 -20.86
C ILE A 409 -15.99 1.36 -19.70
N HIS A 410 -16.95 2.27 -19.70
CA HIS A 410 -17.12 3.23 -18.62
C HIS A 410 -18.14 2.71 -17.61
N PHE A 411 -17.67 2.44 -16.40
CA PHE A 411 -18.48 2.08 -15.26
C PHE A 411 -18.94 3.35 -14.55
N SER A 412 -20.22 3.71 -14.74
CA SER A 412 -20.87 4.86 -14.10
C SER A 412 -22.33 4.56 -13.80
N ASP A 413 -22.87 5.12 -12.73
CA ASP A 413 -24.31 5.05 -12.41
C ASP A 413 -24.84 3.61 -12.26
N ASN A 414 -24.04 2.71 -11.68
CA ASN A 414 -24.33 1.28 -11.58
C ASN A 414 -24.62 0.61 -12.94
N ASN A 415 -24.03 1.12 -14.03
CA ASN A 415 -24.21 0.57 -15.37
C ASN A 415 -22.88 0.61 -16.17
N LEU A 416 -22.82 -0.18 -17.25
CA LEU A 416 -21.67 -0.29 -18.15
C LEU A 416 -21.99 0.37 -19.49
N LYS A 417 -21.29 1.48 -19.80
CA LYS A 417 -21.40 2.19 -21.09
C LYS A 417 -20.20 1.87 -21.97
N TYR A 418 -20.43 1.58 -23.24
CA TYR A 418 -19.40 1.17 -24.19
C TYR A 418 -19.10 2.29 -25.18
N TYR A 419 -17.83 2.64 -25.30
CA TYR A 419 -17.32 3.64 -26.23
C TYR A 419 -16.29 3.01 -27.16
N LYS A 420 -16.42 3.23 -28.46
CA LYS A 420 -15.45 2.75 -29.45
C LYS A 420 -14.29 3.74 -29.56
N GLY A 421 -13.07 3.22 -29.60
CA GLY A 421 -11.84 3.99 -29.68
C GLY A 421 -11.06 4.05 -28.37
N ASN A 422 -10.01 4.87 -28.39
CA ASN A 422 -9.04 5.01 -27.31
C ASN A 422 -9.56 5.92 -26.18
N TYR A 423 -8.80 6.07 -25.10
CA TYR A 423 -9.17 6.91 -23.95
C TYR A 423 -9.48 8.36 -24.34
N ASP A 424 -8.65 8.98 -25.20
CA ASP A 424 -8.87 10.37 -25.62
C ASP A 424 -10.19 10.55 -26.39
N THR A 425 -10.57 9.57 -27.20
CA THR A 425 -11.85 9.60 -27.92
C THR A 425 -13.03 9.45 -26.98
N PHE A 426 -12.89 8.62 -25.95
CA PHE A 426 -13.86 8.50 -24.87
C PHE A 426 -14.03 9.83 -24.12
N GLU A 427 -12.95 10.48 -23.69
CA GLU A 427 -13.01 11.74 -22.94
C GLU A 427 -13.66 12.86 -23.76
N ARG A 428 -13.32 12.98 -25.05
CA ARG A 428 -13.95 13.93 -25.98
C ARG A 428 -15.44 13.63 -26.16
N THR A 429 -15.80 12.37 -26.34
CA THR A 429 -17.21 11.98 -26.54
C THR A 429 -18.02 12.25 -25.28
N ARG A 430 -17.51 11.84 -24.11
CA ARG A 430 -18.15 12.08 -22.81
C ARG A 430 -18.29 13.56 -22.50
N SER A 431 -17.27 14.37 -22.72
CA SER A 431 -17.34 15.81 -22.48
C SER A 431 -18.34 16.50 -23.40
N ASN A 432 -18.49 16.04 -24.65
CA ASN A 432 -19.52 16.51 -25.57
C ASN A 432 -20.93 16.08 -25.13
N GLU A 433 -21.11 14.83 -24.68
CA GLU A 433 -22.38 14.33 -24.13
C GLU A 433 -22.79 15.11 -22.88
N LEU A 434 -21.86 15.39 -21.97
CA LEU A 434 -22.11 16.19 -20.77
C LEU A 434 -22.49 17.63 -21.14
N LYS A 435 -21.75 18.28 -22.05
CA LYS A 435 -22.09 19.63 -22.53
C LYS A 435 -23.46 19.68 -23.19
N LEU A 436 -23.81 18.66 -23.97
CA LEU A 436 -25.12 18.56 -24.61
C LEU A 436 -26.24 18.40 -23.57
N ARG A 437 -26.05 17.52 -22.57
CA ARG A 437 -26.98 17.35 -21.46
C ARG A 437 -27.14 18.63 -20.63
N MET A 438 -26.05 19.31 -20.29
CA MET A 438 -26.09 20.58 -19.54
C MET A 438 -26.93 21.62 -20.28
N LYS A 439 -26.73 21.76 -21.60
CA LYS A 439 -27.54 22.65 -22.43
C LYS A 439 -29.02 22.25 -22.48
N GLN A 440 -29.32 20.95 -22.55
CA GLN A 440 -30.71 20.46 -22.53
C GLN A 440 -31.39 20.75 -21.19
N ILE A 441 -30.68 20.56 -20.08
CA ILE A 441 -31.18 20.88 -18.74
C ILE A 441 -31.42 22.39 -18.60
N GLU A 442 -30.47 23.22 -19.02
CA GLU A 442 -30.62 24.68 -19.02
C GLU A 442 -31.81 25.14 -19.87
N GLN A 443 -32.01 24.56 -21.05
CA GLN A 443 -33.18 24.83 -21.90
C GLN A 443 -34.49 24.43 -21.21
N GLN A 444 -34.53 23.29 -20.51
CA GLN A 444 -35.72 22.88 -19.77
C GLN A 444 -36.00 23.78 -18.56
N VAL A 445 -34.96 24.17 -17.82
CA VAL A 445 -35.10 25.08 -16.67
C VAL A 445 -35.62 26.43 -17.13
N THR A 446 -35.04 27.01 -18.17
CA THR A 446 -35.49 28.29 -18.74
C THR A 446 -36.92 28.21 -19.30
N GLU A 447 -37.30 27.09 -19.92
CA GLU A 447 -38.67 26.86 -20.39
C GLU A 447 -39.67 26.75 -19.23
N LYS A 448 -39.31 26.01 -18.16
CA LYS A 448 -40.09 25.92 -16.93
C LYS A 448 -40.27 27.29 -16.28
N GLU A 449 -39.21 28.07 -16.14
CA GLU A 449 -39.28 29.44 -15.63
C GLU A 449 -40.20 30.33 -16.47
N ARG A 450 -40.13 30.21 -17.80
CA ARG A 450 -40.98 30.99 -18.71
C ARG A 450 -42.46 30.63 -18.54
N ILE A 451 -42.78 29.34 -18.43
CA ILE A 451 -44.14 28.87 -18.18
C ILE A 451 -44.62 29.34 -16.80
N GLN A 452 -43.76 29.23 -15.78
CA GLN A 452 -44.08 29.67 -14.41
C GLN A 452 -44.36 31.17 -14.34
N ARG A 453 -43.50 32.01 -14.93
CA ARG A 453 -43.73 33.47 -15.02
C ARG A 453 -45.03 33.84 -15.73
N PHE A 454 -45.46 33.05 -16.72
CA PHE A 454 -46.74 33.24 -17.39
C PHE A 454 -47.92 32.88 -16.46
N ILE A 455 -47.83 31.76 -15.77
CA ILE A 455 -48.83 31.34 -14.78
C ILE A 455 -48.95 32.40 -13.68
N ASP A 456 -47.84 32.83 -13.09
CA ASP A 456 -47.83 33.80 -11.99
C ASP A 456 -48.42 35.15 -12.43
N ARG A 457 -48.07 35.62 -13.63
CA ARG A 457 -48.58 36.89 -14.18
C ARG A 457 -50.07 36.87 -14.46
N PHE A 458 -50.62 35.74 -14.90
CA PHE A 458 -52.01 35.63 -15.35
C PHE A 458 -52.92 34.83 -14.41
N ARG A 459 -52.44 34.43 -13.24
CA ARG A 459 -53.16 33.61 -12.25
C ARG A 459 -54.49 34.23 -11.81
N CYS A 460 -54.54 35.56 -11.68
CA CYS A 460 -55.71 36.32 -11.22
C CYS A 460 -56.59 36.86 -12.35
N ASN A 461 -56.28 36.56 -13.63
CA ASN A 461 -57.02 37.10 -14.77
C ASN A 461 -58.04 36.08 -15.30
N ALA A 462 -59.33 36.35 -15.10
CA ALA A 462 -60.44 35.46 -15.46
C ALA A 462 -60.50 35.13 -16.98
N SER A 463 -60.11 36.06 -17.86
CA SER A 463 -60.16 35.85 -19.32
C SER A 463 -59.13 34.83 -19.83
N ARG A 464 -58.01 34.64 -19.12
CA ARG A 464 -56.91 33.76 -19.53
C ARG A 464 -56.82 32.48 -18.69
N ALA A 465 -57.82 32.22 -17.84
CA ALA A 465 -57.85 31.07 -16.93
C ALA A 465 -57.64 29.73 -17.65
N ASN A 466 -58.28 29.51 -18.81
CA ASN A 466 -58.13 28.28 -19.59
C ASN A 466 -56.69 28.08 -20.12
N GLN A 467 -56.01 29.16 -20.51
CA GLN A 467 -54.61 29.10 -20.97
C GLN A 467 -53.66 28.80 -19.80
N VAL A 468 -53.92 29.39 -18.63
CA VAL A 468 -53.15 29.13 -17.40
C VAL A 468 -53.33 27.66 -16.97
N GLN A 469 -54.56 27.13 -16.96
CA GLN A 469 -54.81 25.72 -16.63
C GLN A 469 -54.13 24.74 -17.62
N SER A 470 -54.13 25.06 -18.91
CA SER A 470 -53.41 24.26 -19.91
C SER A 470 -51.90 24.24 -19.66
N ARG A 471 -51.31 25.38 -19.29
CA ARG A 471 -49.87 25.52 -19.00
C ARG A 471 -49.47 24.88 -17.67
N ILE A 472 -50.35 24.89 -16.65
CA ILE A 472 -50.15 24.13 -15.40
C ILE A 472 -50.08 22.63 -15.70
N LYS A 473 -51.03 22.11 -16.49
CA LYS A 473 -51.00 20.69 -16.92
C LYS A 473 -49.77 20.35 -17.76
N LEU A 474 -49.26 21.31 -18.54
CA LEU A 474 -48.04 21.14 -19.33
C LEU A 474 -46.81 21.09 -18.41
N LEU A 475 -46.76 21.94 -17.39
CA LEU A 475 -45.71 21.94 -16.37
C LEU A 475 -45.68 20.60 -15.58
N GLU A 476 -46.85 20.06 -15.22
CA GLU A 476 -46.98 18.75 -14.55
C GLU A 476 -46.56 17.56 -15.43
N LYS A 477 -46.70 17.68 -16.76
CA LYS A 477 -46.34 16.63 -17.72
C LYS A 477 -44.90 16.70 -18.20
N LEU A 478 -44.18 17.79 -17.94
CA LEU A 478 -42.78 17.90 -18.33
C LEU A 478 -41.96 16.88 -17.53
N PRO A 479 -41.30 15.89 -18.16
CA PRO A 479 -40.43 14.97 -17.45
C PRO A 479 -39.32 15.77 -16.76
N MET A 480 -39.11 15.49 -15.47
CA MET A 480 -37.90 15.96 -14.79
C MET A 480 -36.75 15.17 -15.40
N LEU A 481 -35.85 15.83 -16.13
CA LEU A 481 -34.53 15.24 -16.34
C LEU A 481 -33.86 15.17 -14.97
N ASP A 482 -33.31 14.01 -14.62
CA ASP A 482 -32.47 13.87 -13.44
C ASP A 482 -31.33 14.90 -13.52
N GLU A 483 -31.07 15.60 -12.42
CA GLU A 483 -29.91 16.47 -12.33
C GLU A 483 -28.65 15.67 -12.68
N ILE A 484 -27.71 16.30 -13.39
CA ILE A 484 -26.40 15.69 -13.59
C ILE A 484 -25.80 15.56 -12.20
N GLN A 485 -25.81 14.34 -11.66
CA GLN A 485 -24.99 13.98 -10.53
C GLN A 485 -23.54 14.09 -11.01
N SER A 486 -22.97 15.29 -10.92
CA SER A 486 -21.54 15.46 -11.10
C SER A 486 -20.88 14.71 -9.97
N ASP A 487 -20.00 13.77 -10.32
CA ASP A 487 -19.12 13.16 -9.34
C ASP A 487 -18.47 14.28 -8.50
N PRO A 488 -18.47 14.19 -7.15
CA PRO A 488 -17.88 15.23 -6.32
C PRO A 488 -16.42 15.41 -6.72
N ASN A 489 -16.08 16.62 -7.17
CA ASN A 489 -14.72 17.00 -7.52
C ASN A 489 -13.84 16.83 -6.29
N VAL A 490 -12.85 15.95 -6.38
CA VAL A 490 -11.79 15.87 -5.37
C VAL A 490 -10.91 17.09 -5.59
N VAL A 491 -10.70 17.89 -4.55
CA VAL A 491 -9.80 19.05 -4.59
C VAL A 491 -8.78 18.86 -3.49
N PHE A 492 -7.51 18.70 -3.85
CA PHE A 492 -6.45 18.68 -2.86
C PHE A 492 -5.94 20.09 -2.64
N ASN A 493 -5.92 20.53 -1.39
CA ASN A 493 -5.33 21.80 -1.00
C ASN A 493 -4.14 21.51 -0.08
N PHE A 494 -2.94 21.83 -0.56
CA PHE A 494 -1.75 21.87 0.28
C PHE A 494 -1.58 23.30 0.76
N ASN A 495 -1.80 23.53 2.06
CA ASN A 495 -1.49 24.84 2.64
C ASN A 495 0.02 25.06 2.54
N SER A 496 0.40 26.18 1.93
CA SER A 496 1.81 26.57 1.81
C SER A 496 2.07 27.84 2.61
N MET A 497 3.22 27.82 3.31
CA MET A 497 3.86 28.89 4.08
C MET A 497 3.01 29.57 5.17
N ASP A 498 3.44 29.42 6.43
CA ASP A 498 3.11 30.43 7.43
C ASP A 498 3.72 31.77 6.97
N SER A 499 2.92 32.83 6.94
CA SER A 499 3.36 34.21 6.71
C SER A 499 4.38 34.72 7.75
N SER A 500 4.80 33.88 8.68
CA SER A 500 5.83 34.15 9.68
C SER A 500 7.26 34.09 9.12
N TYR A 501 7.51 33.38 8.01
CA TYR A 501 8.81 33.41 7.32
C TYR A 501 9.02 34.71 6.52
N ASP A 502 7.95 35.33 6.03
CA ASP A 502 8.02 36.62 5.31
C ASP A 502 8.38 37.78 6.25
N ASN A 503 8.00 37.71 7.51
CA ASN A 503 8.18 38.82 8.46
C ASN A 503 9.63 39.04 8.92
N ASN A 504 10.55 38.09 8.67
CA ASN A 504 11.98 38.28 8.93
C ASN A 504 12.80 38.58 7.66
N ILE A 505 12.18 38.58 6.48
CA ILE A 505 12.83 38.85 5.19
C ILE A 505 12.40 40.22 4.63
N SER A 506 11.31 40.80 5.14
CA SER A 506 10.77 42.12 4.75
C SER A 506 11.66 43.33 5.08
N SER A 507 12.91 43.12 5.47
CA SER A 507 13.92 44.18 5.54
C SER A 507 15.23 43.78 4.86
N LYS A 508 15.15 43.31 3.61
CA LYS A 508 16.17 43.59 2.57
C LYS A 508 15.67 43.25 1.16
N SER A 509 15.66 44.30 0.34
CA SER A 509 15.65 44.35 -1.13
C SER A 509 14.47 43.77 -1.91
N ASP A 510 13.82 44.69 -2.61
CA ASP A 510 13.07 44.47 -3.84
C ASP A 510 13.85 43.63 -4.86
N ASN A 511 13.11 42.72 -5.51
CA ASN A 511 13.43 41.93 -6.70
C ASN A 511 14.04 40.54 -6.47
N LYS A 512 13.28 39.55 -6.97
CA LYS A 512 13.56 38.11 -7.10
C LYS A 512 13.27 37.30 -5.83
N CYS A 513 12.32 36.37 -5.92
CA CYS A 513 12.09 35.36 -4.89
C CYS A 513 13.45 34.71 -4.54
N ASP A 514 13.93 34.93 -3.32
CA ASP A 514 15.22 34.37 -2.89
C ASP A 514 15.12 32.84 -2.95
N ILE A 515 15.87 32.24 -3.86
CA ILE A 515 15.95 30.78 -4.02
C ILE A 515 16.79 30.26 -2.85
N ILE A 516 16.14 29.92 -1.74
CA ILE A 516 16.82 29.35 -0.57
C ILE A 516 17.07 27.86 -0.83
N SER A 517 18.34 27.44 -0.75
CA SER A 517 18.73 26.03 -0.71
C SER A 517 18.37 25.43 0.65
N LEU A 518 17.44 24.47 0.66
CA LEU A 518 16.95 23.83 1.89
C LEU A 518 17.74 22.57 2.23
N ILE A 519 18.15 21.82 1.20
CA ILE A 519 18.93 20.59 1.32
C ILE A 519 20.05 20.60 0.28
N GLU A 520 21.27 20.30 0.72
CA GLU A 520 22.47 20.21 -0.11
C GLU A 520 23.11 18.83 0.10
N CYS A 521 23.18 18.04 -0.96
CA CYS A 521 23.83 16.73 -0.99
C CYS A 521 25.17 16.86 -1.71
N ILE A 522 26.28 16.55 -1.02
CA ILE A 522 27.65 16.67 -1.54
C ILE A 522 28.33 15.30 -1.49
N ASP A 523 28.71 14.79 -2.67
CA ASP A 523 29.44 13.53 -2.91
C ASP A 523 28.90 12.32 -2.13
N VAL A 524 27.57 12.25 -2.05
CA VAL A 524 26.87 11.27 -1.22
C VAL A 524 26.97 9.88 -1.84
N GLY A 525 27.41 8.90 -1.04
CA GLY A 525 27.39 7.49 -1.39
C GLY A 525 26.84 6.63 -0.25
N PHE A 526 26.20 5.52 -0.61
CA PHE A 526 25.52 4.66 0.36
C PHE A 526 25.57 3.17 0.00
N VAL A 527 25.83 2.36 1.05
CA VAL A 527 25.90 0.90 1.02
C VAL A 527 25.09 0.34 2.20
N TYR A 528 24.21 -0.64 1.97
CA TYR A 528 23.60 -1.37 3.09
C TYR A 528 24.63 -2.29 3.75
N LYS A 529 24.76 -2.20 5.08
CA LYS A 529 25.54 -3.14 5.87
C LYS A 529 24.69 -4.39 6.14
N ASN A 530 25.04 -5.53 5.56
CA ASN A 530 24.38 -6.79 5.89
C ASN A 530 24.82 -7.28 7.28
N LYS A 531 23.86 -7.43 8.20
CA LYS A 531 24.10 -7.93 9.58
C LYS A 531 24.51 -9.41 9.65
N LYS A 532 24.51 -10.16 8.54
CA LYS A 532 24.83 -11.60 8.49
C LYS A 532 26.22 -11.93 7.94
N ASP A 533 26.97 -10.94 7.48
CA ASP A 533 28.14 -11.15 6.61
C ASP A 533 29.47 -10.79 7.30
N GLU A 534 29.68 -11.18 8.56
CA GLU A 534 31.04 -11.16 9.14
C GLU A 534 31.92 -12.32 8.64
N VAL A 535 31.34 -13.33 7.96
CA VAL A 535 32.05 -14.59 7.64
C VAL A 535 32.13 -14.90 6.13
N SER A 536 31.51 -14.10 5.24
CA SER A 536 31.63 -14.35 3.79
C SER A 536 31.97 -13.09 3.00
N ASN A 537 33.00 -13.20 2.14
CA ASN A 537 33.53 -12.16 1.25
C ASN A 537 32.54 -11.76 0.13
N PHE A 538 31.27 -11.52 0.44
CA PHE A 538 30.35 -10.88 -0.49
C PHE A 538 30.54 -9.37 -0.40
N VAL A 539 31.10 -8.79 -1.47
CA VAL A 539 31.28 -7.34 -1.63
C VAL A 539 29.92 -6.66 -1.47
N ASN A 540 29.73 -5.87 -0.42
CA ASN A 540 28.52 -5.07 -0.24
C ASN A 540 28.39 -4.14 -1.46
N LYS A 541 27.35 -4.34 -2.28
CA LYS A 541 27.13 -3.56 -3.49
C LYS A 541 26.69 -2.13 -3.09
N PRO A 542 27.42 -1.06 -3.45
CA PRO A 542 26.91 0.30 -3.28
C PRO A 542 25.64 0.48 -4.10
N ILE A 543 24.70 1.25 -3.56
CA ILE A 543 23.43 1.58 -4.25
C ILE A 543 23.61 2.86 -5.04
N VAL A 544 24.26 3.85 -4.42
CA VAL A 544 24.55 5.15 -5.02
C VAL A 544 25.99 5.54 -4.69
N GLU A 545 26.68 6.12 -5.67
CA GLU A 545 28.03 6.68 -5.54
C GLU A 545 28.06 8.13 -6.04
N ASN A 546 28.80 8.99 -5.31
CA ASN A 546 29.16 10.37 -5.66
C ASN A 546 27.98 11.22 -6.19
N PHE A 547 26.88 11.21 -5.46
CA PHE A 547 25.69 11.97 -5.81
C PHE A 547 25.73 13.40 -5.28
N ASN A 548 25.51 14.35 -6.18
CA ASN A 548 25.44 15.79 -5.90
C ASN A 548 24.06 16.33 -6.31
N MET A 549 23.32 16.92 -5.38
CA MET A 549 21.99 17.50 -5.64
C MET A 549 21.67 18.61 -4.65
N ASN A 550 21.13 19.70 -5.19
CA ASN A 550 20.65 20.84 -4.41
C ASN A 550 19.14 20.94 -4.57
N ILE A 551 18.43 21.02 -3.44
CA ILE A 551 16.98 21.16 -3.39
C ILE A 551 16.67 22.55 -2.82
N HIS A 552 16.01 23.36 -3.64
CA HIS A 552 15.55 24.69 -3.27
C HIS A 552 14.07 24.69 -2.90
N ASN A 553 13.61 25.78 -2.26
CA ASN A 553 12.21 25.92 -1.84
C ASN A 553 11.19 25.87 -3.00
N ASN A 554 11.56 26.17 -4.24
CA ASN A 554 10.66 26.07 -5.40
C ASN A 554 11.11 24.98 -6.40
N SER A 555 11.92 24.03 -5.96
CA SER A 555 12.39 22.96 -6.86
C SER A 555 11.29 21.97 -7.19
N ARG A 556 11.17 21.61 -8.48
CA ARG A 556 10.29 20.57 -9.00
C ARG A 556 11.12 19.47 -9.63
N ILE A 557 11.29 18.37 -8.90
CA ILE A 557 12.27 17.34 -9.24
C ILE A 557 11.57 15.99 -9.39
N ALA A 558 11.71 15.36 -10.54
CA ALA A 558 11.28 13.97 -10.76
C ALA A 558 12.48 13.03 -10.71
N ILE A 559 12.46 12.03 -9.84
CA ILE A 559 13.47 10.97 -9.77
C ILE A 559 12.95 9.73 -10.49
N CYS A 560 13.64 9.33 -11.54
CA CYS A 560 13.28 8.22 -12.41
C CYS A 560 14.39 7.14 -12.41
N GLY A 561 14.01 5.89 -12.69
CA GLY A 561 14.92 4.74 -12.71
C GLY A 561 14.17 3.41 -12.70
N GLY A 562 14.87 2.29 -12.87
CA GLY A 562 14.27 0.95 -12.78
C GLY A 562 13.84 0.58 -11.36
N ASN A 563 12.99 -0.43 -11.22
CA ASN A 563 12.59 -0.94 -9.90
C ASN A 563 13.80 -1.55 -9.18
N GLY A 564 13.97 -1.23 -7.90
CA GLY A 564 15.12 -1.68 -7.12
C GLY A 564 16.42 -0.91 -7.36
N SER A 565 16.41 0.17 -8.15
CA SER A 565 17.57 1.06 -8.37
C SER A 565 18.00 1.86 -7.13
N GLY A 566 17.18 1.88 -6.07
CA GLY A 566 17.48 2.63 -4.84
C GLY A 566 16.79 3.99 -4.72
N LYS A 567 15.74 4.26 -5.52
CA LYS A 567 14.94 5.51 -5.42
C LYS A 567 14.50 5.83 -3.99
N THR A 568 13.81 4.90 -3.34
CA THR A 568 13.36 5.03 -1.96
C THR A 568 14.52 5.16 -0.98
N THR A 569 15.68 4.54 -1.27
CA THR A 569 16.90 4.70 -0.47
C THR A 569 17.44 6.13 -0.56
N ILE A 570 17.45 6.74 -1.75
CA ILE A 570 17.82 8.15 -1.93
C ILE A 570 16.84 9.07 -1.21
N LEU A 571 15.54 8.81 -1.29
CA LEU A 571 14.55 9.58 -0.54
C LEU A 571 14.80 9.50 0.97
N ARG A 572 15.08 8.31 1.50
CA ARG A 572 15.43 8.12 2.92
C ARG A 572 16.73 8.82 3.31
N LEU A 573 17.73 8.87 2.42
CA LEU A 573 18.95 9.65 2.62
C LEU A 573 18.64 11.14 2.63
N ILE A 574 17.81 11.66 1.71
CA ILE A 574 17.38 13.07 1.66
C ILE A 574 16.56 13.44 2.90
N MET A 575 15.78 12.51 3.46
CA MET A 575 15.00 12.73 4.68
C MET A 575 15.83 12.62 5.96
N GLY A 576 16.95 11.87 5.94
CA GLY A 576 17.82 11.67 7.11
C GLY A 576 17.52 10.42 7.92
N LEU A 577 16.68 9.55 7.38
CA LEU A 577 16.39 8.24 7.94
C LEU A 577 17.58 7.28 7.77
N LEU A 578 18.43 7.56 6.78
CA LEU A 578 19.68 6.85 6.53
C LEU A 578 20.84 7.82 6.62
N THR A 579 21.95 7.37 7.22
CA THR A 579 23.21 8.08 7.22
C THR A 579 24.02 7.71 5.98
N PRO A 580 24.60 8.68 5.27
CA PRO A 580 25.44 8.40 4.12
C PRO A 580 26.71 7.65 4.56
N THR A 581 27.20 6.74 3.72
CA THR A 581 28.48 6.04 3.95
C THR A 581 29.66 6.92 3.55
N THR A 582 29.50 7.70 2.49
CA THR A 582 30.45 8.71 2.00
C THR A 582 29.70 9.99 1.69
N GLY A 583 30.38 11.14 1.75
CA GLY A 583 29.77 12.45 1.49
C GLY A 583 28.97 13.00 2.67
N ILE A 584 28.34 14.16 2.45
CA ILE A 584 27.64 14.94 3.47
C ILE A 584 26.29 15.41 2.93
N ILE A 585 25.25 15.31 3.76
CA ILE A 585 23.93 15.90 3.50
C ILE A 585 23.72 17.03 4.50
N LYS A 586 23.65 18.27 4.03
CA LYS A 586 23.32 19.43 4.85
C LYS A 586 21.84 19.77 4.68
N ARG A 587 21.18 20.06 5.79
CA ARG A 587 19.77 20.51 5.81
C ARG A 587 19.62 21.70 6.73
N ASP A 588 18.71 22.58 6.37
CA ASP A 588 18.24 23.59 7.30
C ASP A 588 17.38 22.91 8.40
N PRO A 589 17.69 23.13 9.70
CA PRO A 589 17.00 22.49 10.81
C PRO A 589 15.51 22.85 10.93
N LYS A 590 15.05 23.94 10.30
CA LYS A 590 13.65 24.36 10.35
C LYS A 590 12.79 23.76 9.22
N VAL A 591 13.40 23.00 8.31
CA VAL A 591 12.70 22.40 7.17
C VAL A 591 11.81 21.26 7.65
N ARG A 592 10.52 21.39 7.37
CA ARG A 592 9.53 20.31 7.55
C ARG A 592 9.35 19.56 6.23
N ILE A 593 9.51 18.25 6.25
CA ILE A 593 9.37 17.40 5.06
C ILE A 593 8.10 16.54 5.21
N GLY A 594 7.18 16.68 4.27
CA GLY A 594 6.02 15.80 4.12
C GLY A 594 6.41 14.62 3.23
N TYR A 595 6.36 13.41 3.75
CA TYR A 595 6.71 12.21 3.00
C TYR A 595 5.50 11.32 2.76
N PHE A 596 5.27 11.00 1.49
CA PHE A 596 4.30 10.01 1.04
C PHE A 596 5.05 8.75 0.58
N ALA A 597 5.01 7.71 1.39
CA ALA A 597 5.70 6.45 1.11
C ALA A 597 4.94 5.57 0.11
N GLN A 598 5.68 4.75 -0.65
CA GLN A 598 5.08 3.73 -1.53
C GLN A 598 4.14 2.77 -0.77
N HIS A 599 4.58 2.28 0.39
CA HIS A 599 3.79 1.44 1.30
C HIS A 599 3.09 2.27 2.40
N HIS A 600 2.54 3.44 2.05
CA HIS A 600 1.85 4.29 3.03
C HIS A 600 0.69 3.56 3.71
N ILE A 601 -0.04 2.69 2.99
CA ILE A 601 -1.17 1.92 3.54
C ILE A 601 -0.71 1.02 4.69
N GLU A 602 0.47 0.39 4.59
CA GLU A 602 1.02 -0.48 5.64
C GLU A 602 1.48 0.31 6.86
N SER A 603 1.85 1.58 6.69
CA SER A 603 2.17 2.48 7.81
C SER A 603 0.94 2.96 8.58
N LEU A 604 -0.26 2.79 8.01
CA LEU A 604 -1.50 3.19 8.66
C LEU A 604 -1.99 2.07 9.59
N ASP A 605 -2.42 2.41 10.80
CA ASP A 605 -3.09 1.44 11.68
C ASP A 605 -4.51 1.20 11.17
N LEU A 606 -4.70 0.08 10.47
CA LEU A 606 -5.96 -0.29 9.84
C LEU A 606 -7.12 -0.44 10.84
N THR A 607 -6.82 -0.61 12.13
CA THR A 607 -7.84 -0.79 13.18
C THR A 607 -8.45 0.52 13.66
N LEU A 608 -7.76 1.65 13.45
CA LEU A 608 -8.24 2.98 13.81
C LEU A 608 -9.17 3.52 12.72
N ASN A 609 -9.95 4.56 13.06
CA ASN A 609 -10.66 5.36 12.05
C ASN A 609 -9.82 6.54 11.57
N SER A 610 -10.26 7.20 10.48
CA SER A 610 -9.48 8.26 9.84
C SER A 610 -9.21 9.46 10.77
N VAL A 611 -10.19 9.79 11.62
CA VAL A 611 -10.11 10.90 12.60
C VAL A 611 -9.11 10.58 13.71
N GLN A 612 -9.27 9.43 14.35
CA GLN A 612 -8.39 8.94 15.42
C GLN A 612 -6.96 8.81 14.92
N GLN A 613 -6.78 8.40 13.66
CA GLN A 613 -5.45 8.27 13.10
C GLN A 613 -4.73 9.61 12.97
N LEU A 614 -5.45 10.66 12.55
CA LEU A 614 -4.92 12.01 12.49
C LEU A 614 -4.58 12.53 13.89
N GLN A 615 -5.47 12.31 14.88
CA GLN A 615 -5.25 12.68 16.28
C GLN A 615 -4.07 11.93 16.92
N THR A 616 -3.95 10.63 16.67
CA THR A 616 -2.87 9.79 17.20
C THR A 616 -1.52 10.22 16.64
N LYS A 617 -1.48 10.63 15.36
CA LYS A 617 -0.23 11.06 14.72
C LYS A 617 0.19 12.47 15.15
N TYR A 618 -0.77 13.34 15.47
CA TYR A 618 -0.53 14.71 15.94
C TYR A 618 -1.20 14.95 17.30
N PRO A 619 -0.66 14.38 18.39
CA PRO A 619 -1.25 14.53 19.72
C PRO A 619 -1.13 15.97 20.26
N HIS A 620 -0.09 16.70 19.85
CA HIS A 620 0.19 18.05 20.35
C HIS A 620 -0.77 19.13 19.85
N SER A 621 -1.48 18.88 18.75
CA SER A 621 -2.41 19.84 18.15
C SER A 621 -3.81 19.83 18.78
N ASN A 622 -4.10 18.93 19.74
CA ASN A 622 -5.39 18.83 20.45
C ASN A 622 -6.62 19.02 19.53
N ILE A 623 -6.63 18.27 18.42
CA ILE A 623 -7.59 18.47 17.33
C ILE A 623 -8.95 17.92 17.72
N SER A 624 -9.98 18.77 17.67
CA SER A 624 -11.37 18.36 17.85
C SER A 624 -11.81 17.37 16.76
N ASP A 625 -12.70 16.44 17.09
CA ASP A 625 -13.32 15.50 16.14
C ASP A 625 -14.02 16.25 14.98
N GLU A 626 -14.55 17.45 15.23
CA GLU A 626 -15.19 18.27 14.20
C GLU A 626 -14.18 18.85 13.23
N ASP A 627 -13.07 19.41 13.73
CA ASP A 627 -12.02 20.01 12.92
C ASP A 627 -11.30 18.96 12.08
N ALA A 628 -11.01 17.79 12.67
CA ALA A 628 -10.43 16.66 11.96
C ALA A 628 -11.35 16.19 10.82
N ARG A 629 -12.67 16.14 11.04
CA ARG A 629 -13.64 15.78 10.00
C ARG A 629 -13.71 16.84 8.89
N ASN A 630 -13.74 18.12 9.25
CA ASN A 630 -13.75 19.22 8.28
C ASN A 630 -12.49 19.22 7.42
N PHE A 631 -11.34 18.93 8.01
CA PHE A 631 -10.08 18.81 7.29
C PHE A 631 -10.07 17.58 6.36
N LEU A 632 -10.44 16.40 6.85
CA LEU A 632 -10.53 15.17 6.04
C LEU A 632 -11.56 15.29 4.90
N ALA A 633 -12.63 16.06 5.10
CA ALA A 633 -13.64 16.32 4.08
C ALA A 633 -13.06 17.05 2.85
N GLN A 634 -12.06 17.92 3.04
CA GLN A 634 -11.35 18.59 1.93
C GLN A 634 -10.68 17.57 1.01
N PHE A 635 -10.16 16.47 1.57
CA PHE A 635 -9.52 15.38 0.82
C PHE A 635 -10.54 14.34 0.29
N GLY A 636 -11.84 14.63 0.40
CA GLY A 636 -12.93 13.78 -0.09
C GLY A 636 -13.29 12.61 0.83
N ILE A 637 -12.97 12.69 2.12
CA ILE A 637 -13.36 11.74 3.15
C ILE A 637 -14.36 12.43 4.09
N SER A 638 -15.65 12.35 3.74
CA SER A 638 -16.72 13.08 4.42
C SER A 638 -17.70 12.15 5.15
N GLY A 639 -18.37 12.68 6.19
CA GLY A 639 -19.50 12.02 6.84
C GLY A 639 -19.12 10.77 7.64
N MET A 640 -19.88 9.70 7.47
CA MET A 640 -19.69 8.44 8.21
C MET A 640 -18.40 7.71 7.84
N LEU A 641 -17.91 7.86 6.60
CA LEU A 641 -16.66 7.25 6.12
C LEU A 641 -15.43 7.65 6.97
N ALA A 642 -15.42 8.85 7.54
CA ALA A 642 -14.32 9.30 8.40
C ALA A 642 -14.27 8.58 9.75
N LEU A 643 -15.42 8.06 10.21
CA LEU A 643 -15.59 7.37 11.48
C LEU A 643 -15.48 5.85 11.35
N GLU A 644 -15.56 5.33 10.13
CA GLU A 644 -15.33 3.91 9.84
C GLU A 644 -13.85 3.52 10.01
N PRO A 645 -13.58 2.28 10.44
CA PRO A 645 -12.22 1.79 10.57
C PRO A 645 -11.54 1.69 9.19
N LEU A 646 -10.24 1.93 9.16
CA LEU A 646 -9.50 2.04 7.92
C LEU A 646 -9.54 0.77 7.08
N TYR A 647 -9.62 -0.43 7.65
CA TYR A 647 -9.64 -1.66 6.84
C TYR A 647 -10.79 -1.75 5.85
N ILE A 648 -11.94 -1.12 6.13
CA ILE A 648 -13.12 -1.07 5.25
C ILE A 648 -12.90 -0.13 4.05
N LEU A 649 -12.09 0.91 4.23
CA LEU A 649 -11.82 1.90 3.19
C LEU A 649 -11.11 1.25 1.99
N SER A 650 -11.46 1.73 0.79
CA SER A 650 -10.76 1.35 -0.43
C SER A 650 -9.31 1.84 -0.42
N GLY A 651 -8.44 1.22 -1.23
CA GLY A 651 -7.04 1.64 -1.35
C GLY A 651 -6.91 3.14 -1.63
N GLY A 652 -7.69 3.67 -2.58
CA GLY A 652 -7.69 5.10 -2.91
C GLY A 652 -8.24 6.01 -1.80
N GLN A 653 -9.17 5.54 -0.97
CA GLN A 653 -9.59 6.28 0.23
C GLN A 653 -8.48 6.31 1.28
N LYS A 654 -7.79 5.18 1.51
CA LYS A 654 -6.62 5.10 2.40
C LYS A 654 -5.49 6.01 1.94
N SER A 655 -5.23 6.06 0.63
CA SER A 655 -4.24 7.00 0.06
C SER A 655 -4.63 8.45 0.30
N ARG A 656 -5.91 8.81 0.16
CA ARG A 656 -6.40 10.15 0.51
C ARG A 656 -6.22 10.49 1.98
N VAL A 657 -6.47 9.54 2.90
CA VAL A 657 -6.19 9.73 4.33
C VAL A 657 -4.71 10.02 4.55
N ALA A 658 -3.82 9.26 3.90
CA ALA A 658 -2.37 9.47 4.00
C ALA A 658 -1.93 10.82 3.45
N ILE A 659 -2.49 11.27 2.32
CA ILE A 659 -2.24 12.61 1.75
C ILE A 659 -2.73 13.69 2.72
N ALA A 660 -3.92 13.53 3.31
CA ALA A 660 -4.45 14.48 4.28
C ALA A 660 -3.54 14.59 5.51
N ILE A 661 -3.12 13.46 6.06
CA ILE A 661 -2.18 13.38 7.19
C ILE A 661 -0.86 14.10 6.86
N MET A 662 -0.34 13.93 5.64
CA MET A 662 0.87 14.61 5.18
C MET A 662 0.64 16.12 5.03
N ALA A 663 -0.49 16.53 4.47
CA ALA A 663 -0.83 17.94 4.30
C ALA A 663 -0.98 18.66 5.64
N TYR A 664 -1.45 17.97 6.68
CA TYR A 664 -1.60 18.54 8.02
C TYR A 664 -0.28 19.03 8.65
N LEU A 665 0.87 18.47 8.23
CA LEU A 665 2.20 18.93 8.69
C LEU A 665 2.58 20.34 8.22
N ASN A 666 1.83 20.92 7.27
CA ASN A 666 2.22 22.12 6.52
C ASN A 666 3.71 22.05 6.11
N PRO A 667 4.09 21.04 5.30
CA PRO A 667 5.47 20.79 4.95
C PRO A 667 6.03 21.89 4.04
N HIS A 668 7.34 22.13 4.13
CA HIS A 668 8.06 23.01 3.20
C HIS A 668 8.50 22.24 1.95
N ILE A 669 8.83 20.96 2.11
CA ILE A 669 9.19 20.05 1.01
C ILE A 669 8.25 18.86 1.03
N LEU A 670 7.66 18.55 -0.12
CA LEU A 670 6.87 17.34 -0.36
C LEU A 670 7.74 16.32 -1.10
N ILE A 671 7.81 15.11 -0.53
CA ILE A 671 8.46 13.96 -1.15
C ILE A 671 7.39 12.91 -1.38
N LEU A 672 7.14 12.58 -2.65
CA LEU A 672 6.11 11.63 -3.06
C LEU A 672 6.73 10.42 -3.74
N ASP A 673 6.66 9.25 -3.10
CA ASP A 673 7.14 7.97 -3.65
C ASP A 673 5.97 7.15 -4.23
N GLU A 674 5.88 7.12 -5.57
CA GLU A 674 4.80 6.52 -6.37
C GLU A 674 3.38 6.95 -5.90
N PRO A 675 3.07 8.27 -5.93
CA PRO A 675 1.81 8.79 -5.39
C PRO A 675 0.56 8.37 -6.18
N THR A 676 0.72 7.93 -7.43
CA THR A 676 -0.37 7.50 -8.30
C THR A 676 -0.92 6.14 -7.93
N ASN A 677 -0.21 5.36 -7.11
CA ASN A 677 -0.66 4.04 -6.70
C ASN A 677 -1.98 4.14 -5.93
N HIS A 678 -2.98 3.40 -6.40
CA HIS A 678 -4.34 3.36 -5.84
C HIS A 678 -5.16 4.66 -5.95
N LEU A 679 -4.66 5.70 -6.63
CA LEU A 679 -5.42 6.92 -6.90
C LEU A 679 -6.19 6.83 -8.22
N ASP A 680 -7.42 7.36 -8.20
CA ASP A 680 -8.25 7.52 -9.39
C ASP A 680 -7.71 8.56 -10.36
N LEU A 681 -8.14 8.51 -11.62
CA LEU A 681 -7.81 9.53 -12.62
C LEU A 681 -8.20 10.96 -12.17
N ASP A 682 -9.38 11.10 -11.55
CA ASP A 682 -9.83 12.40 -11.04
C ASP A 682 -8.99 12.87 -9.84
N ALA A 683 -8.58 11.93 -8.97
CA ALA A 683 -7.73 12.24 -7.83
C ALA A 683 -6.29 12.58 -8.30
N ILE A 684 -5.75 11.89 -9.30
CA ILE A 684 -4.46 12.23 -9.91
C ILE A 684 -4.52 13.64 -10.52
N GLN A 685 -5.60 13.99 -11.22
CA GLN A 685 -5.77 15.33 -11.76
C GLN A 685 -5.82 16.39 -10.65
N ALA A 686 -6.56 16.12 -9.58
CA ALA A 686 -6.61 16.98 -8.40
C ALA A 686 -5.22 17.14 -7.75
N LEU A 687 -4.43 16.07 -7.71
CA LEU A 687 -3.09 16.07 -7.14
C LEU A 687 -2.14 16.91 -7.98
N ILE A 688 -2.20 16.78 -9.30
CA ILE A 688 -1.42 17.61 -10.24
C ILE A 688 -1.73 19.10 -10.02
N LEU A 689 -3.02 19.46 -9.95
CA LEU A 689 -3.43 20.85 -9.72
C LEU A 689 -2.91 21.36 -8.37
N ALA A 690 -2.98 20.55 -7.32
CA ALA A 690 -2.51 20.89 -5.99
C ALA A 690 -0.99 21.02 -5.90
N LEU A 691 -0.24 20.16 -6.58
CA LEU A 691 1.23 20.24 -6.64
C LEU A 691 1.70 21.45 -7.44
N ASN A 692 0.94 21.84 -8.47
CA ASN A 692 1.23 23.04 -9.24
C ASN A 692 0.93 24.33 -8.47
N SER A 693 -0.09 24.33 -7.59
CA SER A 693 -0.40 25.49 -6.73
C SER A 693 0.42 25.56 -5.44
N PHE A 694 1.17 24.52 -5.09
CA PHE A 694 1.95 24.46 -3.85
C PHE A 694 3.25 25.27 -3.94
N ASN A 695 3.46 26.26 -3.06
CA ASN A 695 4.63 27.15 -3.16
C ASN A 695 5.95 26.58 -2.58
N GLY A 696 5.96 25.36 -2.04
CA GLY A 696 7.15 24.71 -1.48
C GLY A 696 7.85 23.75 -2.47
N GLY A 697 8.90 23.05 -2.04
CA GLY A 697 9.68 22.17 -2.90
C GLY A 697 8.99 20.82 -3.10
N VAL A 698 9.04 20.24 -4.30
CA VAL A 698 8.38 18.97 -4.63
C VAL A 698 9.38 18.00 -5.28
N ILE A 699 9.50 16.82 -4.68
CA ILE A 699 10.29 15.70 -5.20
C ILE A 699 9.33 14.54 -5.44
N ILE A 700 9.25 14.06 -6.67
CA ILE A 700 8.35 12.98 -7.07
C ILE A 700 9.17 11.82 -7.62
N VAL A 701 8.93 10.63 -7.09
CA VAL A 701 9.28 9.37 -7.73
C VAL A 701 7.99 8.84 -8.35
N SER A 702 7.96 8.71 -9.66
CA SER A 702 6.83 8.07 -10.34
C SER A 702 7.28 7.43 -11.65
N HIS A 703 6.45 6.53 -12.16
CA HIS A 703 6.50 6.03 -13.53
C HIS A 703 5.45 6.67 -14.45
N ASP A 704 4.55 7.51 -13.91
CA ASP A 704 3.50 8.17 -14.69
C ASP A 704 4.07 9.36 -15.49
N SER A 705 4.04 9.20 -16.81
CA SER A 705 4.44 10.22 -17.79
C SER A 705 3.65 11.52 -17.66
N HIS A 706 2.34 11.42 -17.40
CA HIS A 706 1.45 12.58 -17.33
C HIS A 706 1.74 13.39 -16.06
N LEU A 707 1.82 12.73 -14.90
CA LEU A 707 2.18 13.39 -13.64
C LEU A 707 3.53 14.11 -13.74
N ILE A 708 4.57 13.43 -14.24
CA ILE A 708 5.93 13.97 -14.31
C ILE A 708 5.98 15.16 -15.27
N SER A 709 5.36 15.05 -16.45
CA SER A 709 5.36 16.13 -17.44
C SER A 709 4.60 17.37 -17.00
N CYS A 710 3.57 17.23 -16.15
CA CYS A 710 2.80 18.37 -15.65
C CYS A 710 3.41 19.07 -14.43
N VAL A 711 4.23 18.36 -13.62
CA VAL A 711 4.70 18.87 -12.32
C VAL A 711 6.21 19.12 -12.27
N ALA A 712 7.02 18.31 -12.95
CA ALA A 712 8.48 18.32 -12.78
C ALA A 712 9.20 19.18 -13.84
N ASP A 713 10.08 20.08 -13.37
CA ASP A 713 10.95 20.90 -14.23
C ASP A 713 12.27 20.19 -14.56
N SER A 714 12.77 19.39 -13.62
CA SER A 714 14.03 18.65 -13.76
C SER A 714 13.81 17.16 -13.55
N ILE A 715 14.42 16.36 -14.43
CA ILE A 715 14.36 14.89 -14.37
C ILE A 715 15.73 14.36 -13.99
N TRP A 716 15.78 13.59 -12.92
CA TRP A 716 16.98 12.94 -12.41
C TRP A 716 16.88 11.44 -12.61
N HIS A 717 17.88 10.84 -13.25
CA HIS A 717 17.91 9.42 -13.56
C HIS A 717 18.94 8.69 -12.71
N ILE A 718 18.52 7.59 -12.08
CA ILE A 718 19.42 6.65 -11.41
C ILE A 718 19.83 5.57 -12.42
N ASP A 719 21.10 5.56 -12.79
CA ASP A 719 21.68 4.49 -13.58
C ASP A 719 22.02 3.30 -12.68
N HIS A 720 21.34 2.17 -12.84
CA HIS A 720 21.56 0.97 -12.03
C HIS A 720 22.97 0.37 -12.23
N TYR A 721 23.58 0.54 -13.40
CA TYR A 721 24.92 -0.01 -13.70
C TYR A 721 26.02 0.88 -13.16
N LYS A 722 25.90 2.19 -13.40
CA LYS A 722 26.89 3.17 -12.93
C LYS A 722 26.69 3.59 -11.47
N LYS A 723 25.50 3.34 -10.90
CA LYS A 723 25.09 3.72 -9.55
C LYS A 723 25.23 5.22 -9.27
N THR A 724 25.15 6.01 -10.33
CA THR A 724 25.21 7.47 -10.26
C THR A 724 23.82 8.03 -10.52
N LEU A 725 23.46 9.04 -9.75
CA LEU A 725 22.25 9.82 -9.99
C LEU A 725 22.64 11.07 -10.79
N THR A 726 22.14 11.17 -12.02
CA THR A 726 22.50 12.22 -12.97
C THR A 726 21.27 12.99 -13.44
N GLU A 727 21.39 14.30 -13.54
CA GLU A 727 20.39 15.16 -14.15
C GLU A 727 20.31 14.92 -15.67
N PHE A 728 19.10 14.71 -16.18
CA PHE A 728 18.83 14.57 -17.60
C PHE A 728 18.72 15.94 -18.27
N LYS A 729 19.81 16.39 -18.93
CA LYS A 729 19.91 17.70 -19.58
C LYS A 729 19.24 17.80 -20.97
N GLY A 730 18.14 17.08 -21.20
CA GLY A 730 17.57 16.85 -22.53
C GLY A 730 16.14 17.33 -22.76
N GLY A 731 15.51 17.99 -21.80
CA GLY A 731 14.08 18.37 -21.89
C GLY A 731 13.11 17.20 -21.66
N ASP A 732 11.83 17.43 -21.96
CA ASP A 732 10.62 16.62 -21.71
C ASP A 732 10.77 15.10 -21.44
N PHE A 733 9.89 14.58 -20.58
CA PHE A 733 9.82 13.16 -20.21
C PHE A 733 9.75 12.19 -21.41
N ASN A 734 9.15 12.60 -22.53
CA ASN A 734 9.07 11.77 -23.73
C ASN A 734 10.44 11.49 -24.38
N LEU A 735 11.36 12.46 -24.34
CA LEU A 735 12.73 12.28 -24.83
C LEU A 735 13.50 11.34 -23.92
N TYR A 736 13.30 11.49 -22.61
CA TYR A 736 13.83 10.58 -21.60
C TYR A 736 13.34 9.13 -21.82
N LYS A 737 12.02 8.90 -21.99
CA LYS A 737 11.44 7.57 -22.29
C LYS A 737 12.08 6.95 -23.54
N LYS A 738 12.21 7.72 -24.63
CA LYS A 738 12.86 7.26 -25.87
C LYS A 738 14.32 6.88 -25.68
N ARG A 739 15.07 7.65 -24.88
CA ARG A 739 16.49 7.37 -24.62
C ARG A 739 16.68 6.06 -23.85
N ILE A 740 15.86 5.84 -22.82
CA ILE A 740 15.90 4.60 -22.03
C ILE A 740 15.53 3.38 -22.86
N ILE A 741 14.51 3.50 -23.72
CA ILE A 741 14.13 2.40 -24.62
C ILE A 741 15.29 2.10 -25.58
N LYS A 742 15.97 3.12 -26.12
CA LYS A 742 17.10 2.93 -27.04
C LYS A 742 18.37 2.40 -26.39
N SER A 743 18.60 2.67 -25.10
CA SER A 743 19.83 2.23 -24.42
C SER A 743 19.77 0.77 -23.96
N ASN A 744 18.57 0.19 -23.87
CA ASN A 744 18.33 -1.19 -23.42
C ASN A 744 17.88 -2.14 -24.53
N ILE A 745 17.74 -1.64 -25.76
CA ILE A 745 17.74 -2.44 -27.00
C ILE A 745 19.19 -2.50 -27.46
#